data_AF-A0A958XJE0-F1
#
_entry.id   AF-A0A958XJE0-F1
#
_cell.length_a   1.000
_cell.length_b   1.000
_cell.length_c   1.000
_cell.angle_alpha   90.00
_cell.angle_beta   90.00
_cell.angle_gamma   90.00
#
_symmetry.space_group_name_H-M   'P 1'
#
loop_
_entity.id
_entity.type
_entity.pdbx_description
1 polymer ?
#
loop_
_entity_poly.entity_id
_entity_poly.type
_entity_poly.pdbx_seq_one_letter_code
_entity_poly.pdbx_strand_id
1 'polypeptide(L)'
;MNLFQHSLKTWGLYFFLYLTIPCLHAQNIPVSAAANEMVDLLTGDFKYDLPVMTVPGPNGETVPIALHYQSGIRMEEQASWIGLGWDYNPGEISHQVHGVSDDWNGKKVTTVSTNTTTLFLIDPPGPLPGYYVPQKSEDKYFYGPLYFKNDNDHTKTDRLMDVSTSTYKLPEGTGFYFPDYDSYNVSGPGIRGTMAPKVYSWGNLHVGDPTPYTYFNTMAFPPSKPVHFYFNDDINEYNVGQTAGIYPGGNNAYTAATNRINTGTYIEYFTNSALNSNPPGFLDFRITTGVRRPVSEFDPEGIGAFRITTPDGMVYHYSLPVYMLENETITSFILNNAFDIDNTQDKKEIIKTSRYAISWKLTAVTGIDYTDANNNGIADVGDTGYWIAYSYGKWTDNFRWKAPFFNYYPNQYNKREPSNYRPPQILLETYKNEGTVSTGQAQIYYLNSIQTASHTAFFIKEVRLDAHAEKVGAANSITPLLRLSKIVLVRNDDISLFKNNAPLPADNRFSMANCIAANMVPHIGNFTANEAAIKSNTLEAVELSGDYSLCRMLYNNINNSFTTGSVFYNTTYNTEIYRKFDEGAPSTTTDLANSGKLTLNEIKLFGLSYKPTAPSHLFDYAQTDPVKNPNYNPFKSDYWGYYKSDFDFNFRGRYTTAGNASAPGSKQNVDAWSMKKITTPLGGEILISYESDQYEKVNYGQGYTYPKRYFLIKSGVFGNNAPWVLSVNKDIDDFITQQGIVYREAFVPYETGFTGNCPVYAAGYNHNPSSILNIAPLTLTPLNSTAATREIQLNALSSNLGSTLNCTGTYAPSYAPEKTGWGYLGLGLSSVYGGGARVEQITIKDPDNNLS
;
A
#
# COMPACT_ATOMS: atom_id res chain seq x y z
N MET A 1 -20.20 -56.98 21.73
CA MET A 1 -20.13 -57.12 23.20
C MET A 1 -20.12 -55.70 23.76
N ASN A 2 -21.01 -55.18 24.62
CA ASN A 2 -22.21 -55.65 25.32
C ASN A 2 -23.08 -54.38 25.60
N LEU A 3 -24.41 -54.37 25.79
CA LEU A 3 -25.45 -55.42 25.77
C LEU A 3 -26.84 -54.77 25.52
N PHE A 4 -27.86 -55.60 25.25
CA PHE A 4 -29.32 -55.33 25.30
C PHE A 4 -30.01 -54.26 24.42
N GLN A 5 -30.86 -54.77 23.52
CA GLN A 5 -32.06 -54.10 22.97
C GLN A 5 -33.21 -54.14 23.99
N HIS A 6 -34.20 -53.23 23.87
CA HIS A 6 -35.64 -53.53 23.75
C HIS A 6 -36.40 -52.21 23.48
N SER A 7 -37.04 -52.04 22.32
CA SER A 7 -38.48 -52.29 22.08
C SER A 7 -39.43 -51.21 22.62
N LEU A 8 -40.08 -50.47 21.71
CA LEU A 8 -41.54 -50.29 21.71
C LEU A 8 -42.04 -49.74 20.35
N LYS A 9 -43.14 -50.32 19.85
CA LYS A 9 -43.92 -49.79 18.72
C LYS A 9 -45.15 -49.08 19.27
N THR A 10 -45.45 -47.87 18.79
CA THR A 10 -46.83 -47.42 18.52
C THR A 10 -46.83 -46.20 17.60
N TRP A 11 -47.82 -46.12 16.71
CA TRP A 11 -48.05 -44.96 15.85
C TRP A 11 -48.95 -43.93 16.54
N GLY A 12 -48.70 -42.65 16.28
CA GLY A 12 -49.60 -41.55 16.62
C GLY A 12 -49.35 -40.37 15.68
N LEU A 13 -50.32 -40.09 14.79
CA LEU A 13 -50.25 -38.93 13.90
C LEU A 13 -50.39 -37.63 14.71
N TYR A 14 -49.41 -36.74 14.63
CA TYR A 14 -49.59 -35.32 14.91
C TYR A 14 -48.97 -34.47 13.79
N PHE A 15 -49.81 -33.66 13.16
CA PHE A 15 -49.40 -32.63 12.22
C PHE A 15 -48.55 -31.59 12.97
N PHE A 16 -47.30 -31.39 12.57
CA PHE A 16 -46.47 -30.28 13.03
C PHE A 16 -45.93 -29.49 11.85
N LEU A 17 -46.11 -28.17 11.95
CA LEU A 17 -45.66 -27.18 10.99
C LEU A 17 -44.13 -27.15 10.98
N TYR A 18 -43.48 -27.39 9.83
CA TYR A 18 -42.04 -27.21 9.70
C TYR A 18 -41.70 -25.72 9.67
N LEU A 19 -41.32 -25.18 10.83
CA LEU A 19 -40.74 -23.86 10.97
C LEU A 19 -39.23 -24.06 11.17
N THR A 20 -38.48 -24.03 10.08
CA THR A 20 -37.03 -24.23 10.09
C THR A 20 -36.32 -23.02 10.69
N ILE A 21 -36.01 -23.10 11.97
CA ILE A 21 -35.04 -22.21 12.60
C ILE A 21 -33.64 -22.67 12.17
N PRO A 22 -32.83 -21.84 11.47
CA PRO A 22 -31.44 -22.18 11.22
C PRO A 22 -30.67 -22.07 12.54
N CYS A 23 -30.51 -23.20 13.23
CA CYS A 23 -29.63 -23.29 14.38
C CYS A 23 -28.17 -23.20 13.89
N LEU A 24 -27.41 -22.24 14.43
CA LEU A 24 -25.96 -22.14 14.21
C LEU A 24 -25.31 -23.46 14.63
N HIS A 25 -24.90 -24.27 13.67
CA HIS A 25 -24.12 -25.47 13.94
C HIS A 25 -22.66 -25.05 14.10
N ALA A 26 -22.19 -24.99 15.34
CA ALA A 26 -20.76 -25.04 15.62
C ALA A 26 -20.20 -26.33 15.01
N GLN A 27 -19.32 -26.20 14.02
CA GLN A 27 -18.66 -27.36 13.44
C GLN A 27 -17.63 -27.90 14.43
N ASN A 28 -17.70 -29.19 14.74
CA ASN A 28 -16.66 -29.90 15.49
C ASN A 28 -15.43 -30.14 14.60
N ILE A 29 -14.74 -29.06 14.25
CA ILE A 29 -13.41 -29.09 13.66
C ILE A 29 -12.42 -29.38 14.81
N PRO A 30 -11.48 -30.34 14.68
CA PRO A 30 -10.45 -30.55 15.69
C PRO A 30 -9.62 -29.26 15.85
N VAL A 31 -9.34 -28.87 17.10
CA VAL A 31 -8.76 -27.57 17.47
C VAL A 31 -7.52 -27.18 16.66
N SER A 32 -6.69 -28.16 16.26
CA SER A 32 -5.51 -27.95 15.42
C SER A 32 -5.80 -27.57 13.96
N ALA A 33 -6.92 -28.02 13.38
CA ALA A 33 -7.30 -27.65 12.02
C ALA A 33 -7.86 -26.22 11.97
N ALA A 34 -8.66 -25.81 12.97
CA ALA A 34 -9.11 -24.43 13.11
C ALA A 34 -7.94 -23.46 13.37
N ALA A 35 -6.90 -23.88 14.09
CA ALA A 35 -5.71 -23.06 14.33
C ALA A 35 -4.86 -22.82 13.07
N ASN A 36 -4.73 -23.82 12.19
CA ASN A 36 -4.03 -23.67 10.91
C ASN A 36 -4.71 -22.69 9.95
N GLU A 37 -6.03 -22.49 10.08
CA GLU A 37 -6.77 -21.51 9.28
C GLU A 37 -6.59 -20.06 9.78
N MET A 38 -6.14 -19.85 11.03
CA MET A 38 -5.85 -18.53 11.61
C MET A 38 -4.44 -17.98 11.28
N VAL A 39 -3.68 -18.66 10.42
CA VAL A 39 -2.34 -18.21 9.98
C VAL A 39 -2.32 -18.11 8.46
N ASP A 40 -1.73 -17.05 7.92
CA ASP A 40 -1.39 -17.01 6.51
C ASP A 40 -0.12 -17.83 6.25
N LEU A 41 -0.21 -18.85 5.38
CA LEU A 41 0.90 -19.76 5.13
C LEU A 41 2.01 -19.16 4.24
N LEU A 42 1.77 -18.00 3.60
CA LEU A 42 2.74 -17.30 2.79
C LEU A 42 3.48 -16.22 3.60
N THR A 43 2.77 -15.44 4.43
CA THR A 43 3.38 -14.35 5.22
C THR A 43 3.68 -14.73 6.66
N GLY A 44 3.02 -15.75 7.20
CA GLY A 44 3.07 -16.10 8.62
C GLY A 44 2.20 -15.22 9.52
N ASP A 45 1.48 -14.23 8.97
CA ASP A 45 0.60 -13.34 9.75
C ASP A 45 -0.52 -14.12 10.43
N PHE A 46 -0.91 -13.65 11.62
CA PHE A 46 -2.17 -14.03 12.24
C PHE A 46 -3.32 -13.37 11.48
N LYS A 47 -4.37 -14.14 11.17
CA LYS A 47 -5.61 -13.66 10.59
C LYS A 47 -6.81 -14.19 11.37
N TYR A 48 -7.86 -13.39 11.47
CA TYR A 48 -9.07 -13.77 12.18
C TYR A 48 -10.30 -13.21 11.50
N ASP A 49 -11.13 -14.10 10.97
CA ASP A 49 -12.39 -13.78 10.33
C ASP A 49 -13.53 -13.95 11.33
N LEU A 50 -14.25 -12.86 11.62
CA LEU A 50 -15.36 -12.84 12.57
C LEU A 50 -16.68 -12.51 11.86
N PRO A 51 -17.52 -13.50 11.55
CA PRO A 51 -18.91 -13.27 11.13
C PRO A 51 -19.68 -12.58 12.25
N VAL A 52 -20.22 -11.38 11.99
CA VAL A 52 -20.95 -10.58 12.98
C VAL A 52 -22.45 -10.46 12.71
N MET A 53 -22.89 -10.66 11.46
CA MET A 53 -24.29 -10.57 11.05
C MET A 53 -24.47 -11.27 9.69
N THR A 54 -25.69 -11.66 9.32
CA THR A 54 -26.05 -11.99 7.92
C THR A 54 -27.33 -11.25 7.55
N VAL A 55 -27.35 -10.58 6.40
CA VAL A 55 -28.55 -9.92 5.85
C VAL A 55 -29.34 -10.94 5.04
N PRO A 56 -30.58 -11.33 5.44
CA PRO A 56 -31.34 -12.36 4.74
C PRO A 56 -32.34 -11.76 3.75
N GLY A 57 -32.68 -12.52 2.70
CA GLY A 57 -33.71 -12.23 1.72
C GLY A 57 -34.65 -13.42 1.49
N PRO A 58 -35.83 -13.19 0.88
CA PRO A 58 -36.88 -14.20 0.74
C PRO A 58 -36.62 -15.21 -0.39
N ASN A 59 -35.77 -14.88 -1.37
CA ASN A 59 -35.44 -15.73 -2.52
C ASN A 59 -34.11 -16.49 -2.33
N GLY A 60 -33.60 -16.52 -1.09
CA GLY A 60 -32.31 -17.12 -0.75
C GLY A 60 -31.13 -16.15 -0.82
N GLU A 61 -31.38 -14.84 -0.98
CA GLU A 61 -30.34 -13.82 -0.84
C GLU A 61 -29.78 -13.86 0.58
N THR A 62 -28.46 -14.02 0.72
CA THR A 62 -27.78 -13.95 2.02
C THR A 62 -26.47 -13.21 1.86
N VAL A 63 -26.31 -12.12 2.62
CA VAL A 63 -25.05 -11.35 2.64
C VAL A 63 -24.38 -11.53 4.00
N PRO A 64 -23.32 -12.33 4.12
CA PRO A 64 -22.55 -12.39 5.35
C PRO A 64 -21.83 -11.04 5.55
N ILE A 65 -21.87 -10.53 6.77
CA ILE A 65 -21.04 -9.42 7.23
C ILE A 65 -20.01 -10.04 8.17
N ALA A 66 -18.77 -10.13 7.70
CA ALA A 66 -17.63 -10.59 8.49
C ALA A 66 -16.63 -9.44 8.64
N LEU A 67 -16.06 -9.29 9.83
CA LEU A 67 -14.94 -8.40 10.08
C LEU A 67 -13.65 -9.21 9.99
N HIS A 68 -12.66 -8.69 9.28
CA HIS A 68 -11.41 -9.38 9.01
C HIS A 68 -10.29 -8.70 9.79
N TYR A 69 -9.49 -9.47 10.54
CA TYR A 69 -8.26 -8.99 11.15
C TYR A 69 -7.03 -9.58 10.48
N GLN A 70 -5.98 -8.78 10.30
CA GLN A 70 -4.63 -9.23 9.97
C GLN A 70 -3.60 -8.58 10.92
N SER A 71 -2.60 -9.34 11.35
CA SER A 71 -1.45 -8.84 12.11
C SER A 71 -0.42 -8.15 11.21
N GLY A 72 0.79 -7.91 11.73
CA GLY A 72 1.87 -7.36 10.91
C GLY A 72 1.79 -5.85 10.73
N ILE A 73 1.27 -5.15 11.75
CA ILE A 73 0.96 -3.72 11.72
C ILE A 73 2.22 -2.86 11.51
N ARG A 74 2.20 -2.00 10.49
CA ARG A 74 3.32 -1.09 10.18
C ARG A 74 3.17 0.29 10.83
N MET A 75 4.29 1.00 10.97
CA MET A 75 4.34 2.36 11.55
C MET A 75 3.35 3.33 10.89
N GLU A 76 3.40 3.42 9.55
CA GLU A 76 2.56 4.34 8.76
C GLU A 76 1.17 3.79 8.41
N GLU A 77 0.86 2.56 8.82
CA GLU A 77 -0.41 1.92 8.52
C GLU A 77 -1.56 2.63 9.21
N GLN A 78 -2.59 3.02 8.45
CA GLN A 78 -3.76 3.69 8.99
C GLN A 78 -4.78 2.66 9.46
N ALA A 79 -5.34 2.86 10.66
CA ALA A 79 -6.49 2.09 11.09
C ALA A 79 -7.67 2.32 10.12
N SER A 80 -8.38 1.26 9.75
CA SER A 80 -9.58 1.36 8.94
C SER A 80 -10.70 2.09 9.69
N TRP A 81 -11.87 2.20 9.09
CA TRP A 81 -13.08 2.64 9.78
C TRP A 81 -13.59 1.66 10.86
N ILE A 82 -13.04 0.45 10.94
CA ILE A 82 -13.31 -0.55 11.98
C ILE A 82 -12.28 -0.45 13.12
N GLY A 83 -10.99 -0.43 12.77
CA GLY A 83 -9.87 -0.39 13.72
C GLY A 83 -8.52 -0.72 13.07
N LEU A 84 -7.44 -0.67 13.85
CA LEU A 84 -6.09 -1.03 13.42
C LEU A 84 -5.97 -2.55 13.18
N GLY A 85 -5.47 -2.94 12.00
CA GLY A 85 -5.44 -4.34 11.55
C GLY A 85 -6.81 -4.96 11.22
N TRP A 86 -7.92 -4.29 11.55
CA TRP A 86 -9.27 -4.73 11.19
C TRP A 86 -9.73 -4.08 9.89
N ASP A 87 -10.49 -4.79 9.07
CA ASP A 87 -11.20 -4.21 7.93
C ASP A 87 -12.60 -4.82 7.73
N TYR A 88 -13.45 -4.07 7.02
CA TYR A 88 -14.65 -4.57 6.39
C TYR A 88 -14.84 -3.87 5.04
N ASN A 89 -14.67 -4.66 3.97
CA ASN A 89 -14.92 -4.24 2.61
C ASN A 89 -16.19 -4.94 2.07
N PRO A 90 -17.29 -4.22 1.82
CA PRO A 90 -18.51 -4.80 1.24
C PRO A 90 -18.35 -5.24 -0.22
N GLY A 91 -17.29 -4.79 -0.89
CA GLY A 91 -16.95 -5.06 -2.28
C GLY A 91 -16.60 -3.79 -3.05
N GLU A 92 -15.47 -3.79 -3.73
CA GLU A 92 -15.10 -2.77 -4.71
C GLU A 92 -14.09 -3.32 -5.74
N ILE A 93 -13.87 -2.56 -6.80
CA ILE A 93 -12.68 -2.72 -7.65
C ILE A 93 -11.72 -1.61 -7.24
N SER A 94 -10.66 -1.96 -6.51
CA SER A 94 -9.61 -1.03 -6.09
C SER A 94 -8.58 -0.85 -7.21
N HIS A 95 -8.19 0.39 -7.49
CA HIS A 95 -7.37 0.76 -8.63
C HIS A 95 -6.00 1.30 -8.18
N GLN A 96 -4.93 0.57 -8.50
CA GLN A 96 -3.57 1.00 -8.23
C GLN A 96 -2.95 1.50 -9.53
N VAL A 97 -2.73 2.81 -9.60
CA VAL A 97 -2.22 3.49 -10.80
C VAL A 97 -0.70 3.46 -10.86
N HIS A 98 -0.15 2.90 -11.93
CA HIS A 98 1.28 2.83 -12.22
C HIS A 98 1.66 3.94 -13.20
N GLY A 99 2.15 5.08 -12.68
CA GLY A 99 2.43 6.25 -13.52
C GLY A 99 1.18 7.12 -13.70
N VAL A 100 0.48 6.93 -14.81
CA VAL A 100 -0.80 7.58 -15.13
C VAL A 100 -1.93 6.57 -15.32
N SER A 101 -3.18 7.03 -15.25
CA SER A 101 -4.29 6.09 -15.31
C SER A 101 -4.44 5.44 -16.69
N ASP A 102 -4.70 4.14 -16.70
CA ASP A 102 -5.01 3.31 -17.87
C ASP A 102 -6.12 3.90 -18.76
N ASP A 103 -7.06 4.62 -18.16
CA ASP A 103 -8.21 5.28 -18.82
C ASP A 103 -7.97 6.76 -19.20
N TRP A 104 -6.72 7.24 -19.14
CA TRP A 104 -6.38 8.58 -19.60
C TRP A 104 -6.36 8.69 -21.12
N ASN A 105 -7.18 9.58 -21.67
CA ASN A 105 -7.21 9.94 -23.08
C ASN A 105 -6.64 11.35 -23.28
N GLY A 106 -5.33 11.47 -23.52
CA GLY A 106 -4.64 12.74 -23.76
C GLY A 106 -4.63 13.70 -22.56
N LYS A 107 -4.51 13.16 -21.35
CA LYS A 107 -4.57 13.92 -20.08
C LYS A 107 -3.20 14.50 -19.72
N LYS A 108 -3.18 15.66 -19.06
CA LYS A 108 -1.96 16.45 -18.91
C LYS A 108 -1.23 16.22 -17.59
N VAL A 109 0.07 15.94 -17.67
CA VAL A 109 1.02 16.00 -16.55
C VAL A 109 1.93 17.19 -16.74
N THR A 110 2.04 18.05 -15.73
CA THR A 110 2.98 19.17 -15.72
C THR A 110 4.18 18.80 -14.86
N THR A 111 5.38 18.82 -15.43
CA THR A 111 6.64 18.75 -14.66
C THR A 111 7.16 20.17 -14.46
N VAL A 112 7.43 20.56 -13.22
CA VAL A 112 8.13 21.81 -12.89
C VAL A 112 9.50 21.48 -12.34
N SER A 113 10.54 22.16 -12.80
CA SER A 113 11.89 22.06 -12.25
C SER A 113 12.46 23.45 -11.99
N THR A 114 12.90 23.69 -10.76
CA THR A 114 13.65 24.89 -10.38
C THR A 114 15.13 24.53 -10.34
N ASN A 115 15.89 24.95 -11.35
CA ASN A 115 17.34 24.72 -11.36
C ASN A 115 18.05 25.90 -10.67
N THR A 116 18.79 25.65 -9.60
CA THR A 116 19.69 26.64 -8.99
C THR A 116 21.12 26.40 -9.48
N THR A 117 21.36 26.68 -10.76
CA THR A 117 22.74 26.73 -11.28
C THR A 117 23.52 27.78 -10.51
N THR A 118 24.58 27.33 -9.84
CA THR A 118 25.61 28.17 -9.23
C THR A 118 26.12 29.19 -10.25
N LEU A 119 26.15 30.48 -9.87
CA LEU A 119 26.88 31.48 -10.64
C LEU A 119 28.36 31.07 -10.64
N PHE A 120 28.88 30.69 -11.81
CA PHE A 120 30.29 30.91 -12.09
C PHE A 120 30.51 32.41 -12.13
N LEU A 121 31.07 32.95 -11.04
CA LEU A 121 31.58 34.32 -10.98
C LEU A 121 32.80 34.46 -11.90
N ILE A 122 32.54 34.65 -13.19
CA ILE A 122 33.45 35.42 -14.03
C ILE A 122 33.16 36.88 -13.66
N ASP A 123 33.94 37.41 -12.72
CA ASP A 123 33.82 38.76 -12.16
C ASP A 123 33.92 39.83 -13.27
N PRO A 124 32.82 40.46 -13.72
CA PRO A 124 32.86 41.50 -14.73
C PRO A 124 32.95 42.86 -14.02
N PRO A 125 33.84 43.78 -14.42
CA PRO A 125 33.96 45.08 -13.78
C PRO A 125 32.76 46.00 -14.13
N GLY A 126 31.63 45.81 -13.47
CA GLY A 126 30.44 46.65 -13.61
C GLY A 126 29.18 46.08 -12.91
N PRO A 127 28.27 46.93 -12.41
CA PRO A 127 27.05 46.48 -11.77
C PRO A 127 26.04 46.00 -12.82
N LEU A 128 25.85 44.68 -12.94
CA LEU A 128 24.82 44.09 -13.80
C LEU A 128 23.47 43.94 -13.05
N PRO A 129 22.33 44.03 -13.77
CA PRO A 129 21.02 43.73 -13.19
C PRO A 129 20.92 42.26 -12.77
N GLY A 130 20.21 41.97 -11.68
CA GLY A 130 20.03 40.62 -11.18
C GLY A 130 19.39 39.69 -12.22
N TYR A 131 20.09 38.59 -12.55
CA TYR A 131 19.62 37.59 -13.50
C TYR A 131 18.58 36.67 -12.84
N TYR A 132 17.31 36.79 -13.21
CA TYR A 132 16.27 35.84 -12.81
C TYR A 132 16.49 34.51 -13.52
N VAL A 133 16.56 33.41 -12.78
CA VAL A 133 16.59 32.06 -13.35
C VAL A 133 15.15 31.62 -13.65
N PRO A 134 14.79 31.26 -14.89
CA PRO A 134 13.44 30.83 -15.21
C PRO A 134 13.14 29.45 -14.64
N GLN A 135 11.96 29.28 -14.02
CA GLN A 135 11.41 27.95 -13.77
C GLN A 135 11.18 27.26 -15.11
N LYS A 136 11.61 26.00 -15.27
CA LYS A 136 11.25 25.21 -16.45
C LYS A 136 10.00 24.41 -16.12
N SER A 137 8.87 24.80 -16.72
CA SER A 137 7.68 23.96 -16.80
C SER A 137 7.66 23.19 -18.13
N GLU A 138 7.27 21.93 -18.08
CA GLU A 138 7.13 21.04 -19.24
C GLU A 138 5.80 20.30 -19.12
N ASP A 139 4.87 20.59 -20.02
CA ASP A 139 3.58 19.92 -20.11
C ASP A 139 3.68 18.72 -21.05
N LYS A 140 3.13 17.58 -20.63
CA LYS A 140 3.07 16.32 -21.39
C LYS A 140 1.66 15.75 -21.37
N TYR A 141 1.21 15.23 -22.49
CA TYR A 141 -0.11 14.64 -22.69
C TYR A 141 0.02 13.12 -22.75
N PHE A 142 -0.51 12.46 -21.74
CA PHE A 142 -0.44 11.01 -21.59
C PHE A 142 -1.70 10.33 -22.10
N TYR A 143 -1.50 9.20 -22.76
CA TYR A 143 -2.52 8.23 -23.09
C TYR A 143 -2.26 6.96 -22.28
N GLY A 144 -3.26 6.47 -21.58
CA GLY A 144 -3.23 5.18 -20.90
C GLY A 144 -3.51 4.03 -21.87
N PRO A 145 -3.15 2.79 -21.51
CA PRO A 145 -3.41 1.59 -22.29
C PRO A 145 -4.82 1.36 -22.87
N LEU A 146 -5.92 1.92 -22.32
CA LEU A 146 -7.23 1.82 -22.99
C LEU A 146 -7.29 2.62 -24.32
N TYR A 147 -6.38 3.58 -24.50
CA TYR A 147 -6.41 4.59 -25.56
C TYR A 147 -5.25 4.48 -26.56
N PHE A 148 -4.50 3.37 -26.58
CA PHE A 148 -3.38 3.10 -27.53
C PHE A 148 -3.66 3.46 -29.00
N LYS A 149 -4.91 3.34 -29.46
CA LYS A 149 -5.33 3.63 -30.85
C LYS A 149 -5.42 5.12 -31.20
N ASN A 150 -5.44 6.01 -30.20
CA ASN A 150 -5.79 7.43 -30.39
C ASN A 150 -4.59 8.31 -30.77
N ASP A 151 -3.35 7.84 -30.61
CA ASP A 151 -2.14 8.60 -30.96
C ASP A 151 -1.32 7.93 -32.08
N ASN A 152 -1.76 8.16 -33.33
CA ASN A 152 -1.09 7.66 -34.54
C ASN A 152 0.03 8.61 -35.03
N ASP A 153 0.39 9.63 -34.26
CA ASP A 153 1.29 10.73 -34.68
C ASP A 153 2.57 10.77 -33.82
N HIS A 154 3.43 9.76 -34.02
CA HIS A 154 4.73 9.62 -33.36
C HIS A 154 5.73 10.77 -33.66
N THR A 155 5.33 11.83 -34.39
CA THR A 155 6.16 13.01 -34.62
C THR A 155 6.07 14.04 -33.49
N LYS A 156 5.09 13.89 -32.58
CA LYS A 156 4.84 14.81 -31.46
C LYS A 156 5.52 14.36 -30.18
N THR A 157 6.49 15.15 -29.73
CA THR A 157 7.30 14.86 -28.53
C THR A 157 6.62 15.17 -27.20
N ASP A 158 5.48 15.87 -27.24
CA ASP A 158 4.65 16.23 -26.07
C ASP A 158 3.61 15.16 -25.73
N ARG A 159 3.44 14.14 -26.58
CA ARG A 159 2.52 13.01 -26.37
C ARG A 159 3.29 11.77 -25.98
N LEU A 160 2.80 11.08 -24.95
CA LEU A 160 3.41 9.84 -24.45
C LEU A 160 2.32 8.79 -24.22
N MET A 161 2.63 7.55 -24.57
CA MET A 161 1.94 6.40 -23.99
C MET A 161 2.51 6.12 -22.60
N ASP A 162 1.74 5.50 -21.71
CA ASP A 162 2.31 4.90 -20.48
C ASP A 162 3.03 3.57 -20.76
N VAL A 163 3.99 3.64 -21.66
CA VAL A 163 4.90 2.55 -22.03
C VAL A 163 6.26 3.16 -22.30
N SER A 164 7.25 2.79 -21.49
CA SER A 164 8.62 3.29 -21.65
C SER A 164 9.26 2.71 -22.91
N THR A 165 9.14 3.44 -24.03
CA THR A 165 9.87 3.14 -25.26
C THR A 165 11.21 3.88 -25.24
N SER A 166 12.31 3.15 -25.05
CA SER A 166 13.64 3.77 -25.11
C SER A 166 13.96 4.15 -26.56
N THR A 167 14.14 5.45 -26.83
CA THR A 167 14.40 5.99 -28.17
C THR A 167 15.85 5.81 -28.67
N TYR A 168 16.69 5.08 -27.93
CA TYR A 168 18.01 4.70 -28.41
C TYR A 168 17.92 3.63 -29.49
N LYS A 169 18.70 3.78 -30.57
CA LYS A 169 18.89 2.77 -31.61
C LYS A 169 19.19 1.42 -30.97
N LEU A 170 18.21 0.53 -31.00
CA LEU A 170 18.28 -0.76 -30.34
C LEU A 170 19.30 -1.66 -31.07
N PRO A 171 20.34 -2.18 -30.38
CA PRO A 171 21.20 -3.21 -30.93
C PRO A 171 20.42 -4.50 -31.21
N GLU A 172 21.03 -5.41 -31.96
CA GLU A 172 20.45 -6.72 -32.24
C GLU A 172 20.09 -7.47 -30.94
N GLY A 173 18.82 -7.86 -30.79
CA GLY A 173 18.36 -8.71 -29.68
C GLY A 173 17.60 -8.01 -28.54
N THR A 174 17.17 -6.75 -28.67
CA THR A 174 16.34 -6.08 -27.66
C THR A 174 14.91 -6.62 -27.61
N GLY A 175 14.46 -7.02 -26.42
CA GLY A 175 13.11 -7.53 -26.19
C GLY A 175 12.00 -6.46 -26.26
N PHE A 176 10.77 -6.94 -26.33
CA PHE A 176 9.57 -6.11 -26.18
C PHE A 176 9.47 -5.55 -24.76
N TYR A 177 9.07 -4.29 -24.64
CA TYR A 177 8.55 -3.74 -23.39
C TYR A 177 7.02 -3.85 -23.41
N PHE A 178 6.47 -4.54 -22.42
CA PHE A 178 5.04 -4.65 -22.22
C PHE A 178 4.48 -3.32 -21.68
N PRO A 179 3.19 -3.01 -21.89
CA PRO A 179 2.54 -1.91 -21.20
C PRO A 179 2.62 -2.08 -19.69
N ASP A 180 2.88 -0.99 -18.98
CA ASP A 180 2.82 -0.96 -17.52
C ASP A 180 1.36 -0.74 -17.11
N TYR A 181 0.58 -1.82 -17.14
CA TYR A 181 -0.86 -1.78 -16.89
C TYR A 181 -1.15 -1.45 -15.42
N ASP A 182 -2.21 -0.69 -15.18
CA ASP A 182 -2.75 -0.48 -13.83
C ASP A 182 -3.27 -1.80 -13.24
N SER A 183 -3.23 -1.91 -11.90
CA SER A 183 -3.72 -3.09 -11.19
C SER A 183 -5.13 -2.85 -10.65
N TYR A 184 -6.08 -3.70 -11.05
CA TYR A 184 -7.49 -3.63 -10.66
C TYR A 184 -7.83 -4.83 -9.76
N ASN A 185 -7.86 -4.60 -8.45
CA ASN A 185 -8.15 -5.63 -7.46
C ASN A 185 -9.65 -5.66 -7.17
N VAL A 186 -10.34 -6.70 -7.66
CA VAL A 186 -11.78 -6.92 -7.47
C VAL A 186 -12.04 -7.61 -6.14
N SER A 187 -13.01 -7.12 -5.39
CA SER A 187 -13.57 -7.76 -4.20
C SER A 187 -15.11 -7.69 -4.17
N GLY A 188 -15.73 -8.68 -3.56
CA GLY A 188 -17.17 -8.74 -3.28
C GLY A 188 -17.56 -10.09 -2.67
N PRO A 189 -18.80 -10.27 -2.19
CA PRO A 189 -19.22 -11.56 -1.64
C PRO A 189 -19.16 -12.64 -2.72
N GLY A 190 -18.31 -13.66 -2.54
CA GLY A 190 -18.12 -14.73 -3.51
C GLY A 190 -17.23 -14.41 -4.72
N ILE A 191 -16.71 -13.18 -4.86
CA ILE A 191 -15.81 -12.80 -5.96
C ILE A 191 -14.56 -12.09 -5.46
N ARG A 192 -13.39 -12.52 -5.96
CA ARG A 192 -12.11 -11.84 -5.73
C ARG A 192 -11.13 -12.12 -6.85
N GLY A 193 -10.18 -11.22 -7.07
CA GLY A 193 -9.02 -11.44 -7.93
C GLY A 193 -8.49 -10.14 -8.53
N THR A 194 -7.31 -10.19 -9.14
CA THR A 194 -6.77 -9.05 -9.89
C THR A 194 -7.12 -9.21 -11.37
N MET A 195 -7.61 -8.15 -12.00
CA MET A 195 -7.87 -8.08 -13.44
C MET A 195 -7.03 -6.97 -14.09
N ALA A 196 -6.86 -7.05 -15.41
CA ALA A 196 -6.19 -6.03 -16.19
C ALA A 196 -6.84 -5.90 -17.59
N PRO A 197 -6.79 -4.73 -18.24
CA PRO A 197 -7.17 -4.60 -19.63
C PRO A 197 -6.15 -5.30 -20.52
N LYS A 198 -6.62 -6.07 -21.51
CA LYS A 198 -5.76 -6.77 -22.48
C LYS A 198 -6.15 -6.39 -23.90
N VAL A 199 -5.13 -6.18 -24.74
CA VAL A 199 -5.28 -5.84 -26.18
C VAL A 199 -4.65 -6.95 -27.02
N TYR A 200 -5.49 -7.82 -27.58
CA TYR A 200 -5.02 -8.98 -28.38
C TYR A 200 -4.96 -8.68 -29.88
N SER A 201 -3.89 -8.00 -30.29
CA SER A 201 -3.49 -7.86 -31.70
C SER A 201 -2.74 -9.12 -32.19
N TRP A 202 -2.71 -9.33 -33.51
CA TRP A 202 -1.90 -10.38 -34.11
C TRP A 202 -0.52 -9.81 -34.47
N GLY A 203 0.54 -10.44 -33.97
CA GLY A 203 1.93 -10.12 -34.31
C GLY A 203 2.65 -11.36 -34.83
N ASN A 204 3.16 -11.31 -36.06
CA ASN A 204 3.98 -12.39 -36.61
C ASN A 204 5.46 -12.16 -36.27
N LEU A 205 6.06 -13.04 -35.48
CA LEU A 205 7.52 -13.15 -35.38
C LEU A 205 8.01 -13.98 -36.59
N HIS A 206 8.76 -13.36 -37.50
CA HIS A 206 9.47 -14.11 -38.54
C HIS A 206 10.81 -14.62 -38.02
N VAL A 207 10.89 -15.94 -37.80
CA VAL A 207 12.15 -16.65 -37.57
C VAL A 207 12.67 -17.10 -38.93
N GLY A 208 13.73 -16.45 -39.43
CA GLY A 208 14.27 -16.69 -40.76
C GLY A 208 15.80 -16.62 -40.78
N ASP A 209 16.44 -17.76 -40.52
CA ASP A 209 17.88 -18.02 -40.68
C ASP A 209 18.82 -17.07 -39.88
N PRO A 210 20.17 -17.22 -39.89
CA PRO A 210 21.05 -16.67 -38.85
C PRO A 210 21.39 -15.18 -39.00
N THR A 211 20.45 -14.37 -39.49
CA THR A 211 20.57 -12.91 -39.59
C THR A 211 19.71 -12.21 -38.53
N PRO A 212 20.10 -11.01 -38.07
CA PRO A 212 19.40 -10.30 -37.01
C PRO A 212 17.93 -10.00 -37.33
N TYR A 213 17.09 -10.05 -36.30
CA TYR A 213 15.64 -9.88 -36.37
C TYR A 213 15.20 -8.56 -37.04
N THR A 214 14.89 -8.60 -38.34
CA THR A 214 14.31 -7.44 -39.06
C THR A 214 12.79 -7.45 -38.97
N TYR A 215 12.23 -6.55 -38.14
CA TYR A 215 10.78 -6.30 -38.10
C TYR A 215 10.30 -5.54 -39.33
N PHE A 216 9.40 -6.15 -40.10
CA PHE A 216 8.64 -5.46 -41.14
C PHE A 216 7.33 -4.92 -40.57
N ASN A 217 7.30 -3.62 -40.25
CA ASN A 217 6.07 -2.92 -39.90
C ASN A 217 5.26 -2.56 -41.17
N THR A 218 4.80 -3.59 -41.90
CA THR A 218 4.02 -3.45 -43.14
C THR A 218 2.53 -3.73 -42.95
N MET A 219 2.10 -4.06 -41.73
CA MET A 219 0.69 -4.12 -41.37
C MET A 219 0.35 -2.81 -40.66
N ALA A 220 -0.55 -2.01 -41.25
CA ALA A 220 -1.21 -0.96 -40.50
C ALA A 220 -1.78 -1.56 -39.21
N PHE A 221 -1.66 -0.84 -38.08
CA PHE A 221 -2.26 -1.27 -36.81
C PHE A 221 -3.67 -1.80 -37.09
N PRO A 222 -3.96 -3.08 -36.77
CA PRO A 222 -5.19 -3.71 -37.22
C PRO A 222 -6.40 -2.91 -36.71
N PRO A 223 -7.46 -2.74 -37.54
CA PRO A 223 -8.58 -1.88 -37.22
C PRO A 223 -9.14 -2.22 -35.82
N SER A 224 -9.44 -1.16 -35.07
CA SER A 224 -9.49 -1.18 -33.61
C SER A 224 -10.28 -2.34 -33.02
N LYS A 225 -9.57 -3.37 -32.53
CA LYS A 225 -10.18 -4.35 -31.63
C LYS A 225 -10.55 -3.65 -30.31
N PRO A 226 -11.72 -3.93 -29.73
CA PRO A 226 -12.07 -3.43 -28.40
C PRO A 226 -11.08 -3.95 -27.35
N VAL A 227 -10.81 -3.13 -26.34
CA VAL A 227 -10.08 -3.55 -25.14
C VAL A 227 -11.04 -4.39 -24.28
N HIS A 228 -10.54 -5.43 -23.65
CA HIS A 228 -11.34 -6.28 -22.75
C HIS A 228 -10.59 -6.54 -21.46
N PHE A 229 -11.30 -6.52 -20.35
CA PHE A 229 -10.77 -6.90 -19.03
C PHE A 229 -10.95 -8.39 -18.80
N TYR A 230 -9.99 -9.00 -18.12
CA TYR A 230 -9.95 -10.40 -17.73
C TYR A 230 -9.27 -10.51 -16.37
N PHE A 231 -9.68 -11.46 -15.52
CA PHE A 231 -8.87 -11.86 -14.37
C PHE A 231 -7.54 -12.42 -14.86
N ASN A 232 -6.47 -12.15 -14.12
CA ASN A 232 -5.13 -12.62 -14.50
C ASN A 232 -5.06 -14.16 -14.49
N ASP A 233 -5.76 -14.80 -13.53
CA ASP A 233 -5.81 -16.27 -13.40
C ASP A 233 -6.70 -16.97 -14.45
N ASP A 234 -7.63 -16.24 -15.10
CA ASP A 234 -8.48 -16.77 -16.17
C ASP A 234 -7.70 -16.96 -17.49
N ILE A 235 -6.46 -16.46 -17.59
CA ILE A 235 -5.63 -16.49 -18.80
C ILE A 235 -4.41 -17.39 -18.57
N ASN A 236 -4.38 -18.55 -19.24
CA ASN A 236 -3.15 -19.32 -19.40
C ASN A 236 -2.23 -18.62 -20.42
N GLU A 237 -1.17 -17.96 -19.97
CA GLU A 237 -0.10 -17.50 -20.88
C GLU A 237 0.51 -18.70 -21.63
N TYR A 238 0.44 -18.67 -22.97
CA TYR A 238 0.80 -19.85 -23.76
C TYR A 238 2.29 -19.89 -24.13
N ASN A 239 2.85 -21.09 -24.06
CA ASN A 239 4.25 -21.42 -24.28
C ASN A 239 4.85 -20.83 -25.57
N VAL A 240 6.09 -20.32 -25.45
CA VAL A 240 6.93 -19.94 -26.59
C VAL A 240 7.48 -21.19 -27.28
N GLY A 241 6.66 -21.80 -28.14
CA GLY A 241 7.11 -22.82 -29.09
C GLY A 241 7.97 -22.17 -30.18
N GLN A 242 9.27 -22.45 -30.20
CA GLN A 242 10.07 -22.19 -31.39
C GLN A 242 9.54 -23.03 -32.56
N THR A 243 9.48 -22.42 -33.76
CA THR A 243 8.98 -22.97 -35.03
C THR A 243 7.45 -22.89 -35.24
N ALA A 244 7.07 -22.13 -36.27
CA ALA A 244 5.74 -22.01 -36.89
C ALA A 244 4.59 -21.37 -36.08
N GLY A 245 4.23 -20.13 -36.44
CA GLY A 245 2.92 -19.52 -36.18
C GLY A 245 2.59 -19.24 -34.70
N ILE A 246 2.81 -18.01 -34.24
CA ILE A 246 2.37 -17.59 -32.91
C ILE A 246 0.85 -17.36 -32.93
N TYR A 247 0.09 -18.40 -32.59
CA TYR A 247 -1.34 -18.31 -32.31
C TYR A 247 -1.54 -18.12 -30.79
N PRO A 248 -2.23 -17.06 -30.33
CA PRO A 248 -2.66 -16.94 -28.94
C PRO A 248 -3.71 -18.01 -28.61
N GLY A 249 -3.23 -19.16 -28.13
CA GLY A 249 -4.05 -20.36 -27.91
C GLY A 249 -4.39 -21.12 -29.20
N GLY A 250 -4.66 -22.42 -29.05
CA GLY A 250 -5.22 -23.22 -30.15
C GLY A 250 -6.59 -22.69 -30.61
N ASN A 251 -6.97 -23.04 -31.85
CA ASN A 251 -8.05 -22.46 -32.67
C ASN A 251 -9.46 -22.24 -32.05
N ASN A 252 -9.70 -22.60 -30.79
CA ASN A 252 -11.01 -22.59 -30.14
C ASN A 252 -11.14 -21.60 -28.95
N ALA A 253 -10.07 -20.87 -28.57
CA ALA A 253 -10.07 -19.99 -27.39
C ALA A 253 -10.56 -18.54 -27.66
N TYR A 254 -10.61 -18.10 -28.92
CA TYR A 254 -10.95 -16.73 -29.31
C TYR A 254 -12.22 -16.69 -30.17
N THR A 255 -13.20 -15.90 -29.76
CA THR A 255 -14.48 -15.76 -30.47
C THR A 255 -14.41 -14.61 -31.46
N ALA A 256 -14.18 -14.93 -32.74
CA ALA A 256 -14.06 -13.94 -33.81
C ALA A 256 -15.31 -13.03 -33.98
N ALA A 257 -16.49 -13.50 -33.57
CA ALA A 257 -17.73 -12.71 -33.63
C ALA A 257 -17.80 -11.60 -32.57
N THR A 258 -17.17 -11.78 -31.41
CA THR A 258 -17.18 -10.81 -30.28
C THR A 258 -15.83 -10.13 -30.06
N ASN A 259 -14.80 -10.54 -30.79
CA ASN A 259 -13.39 -10.14 -30.62
C ASN A 259 -12.80 -10.45 -29.21
N ARG A 260 -13.43 -11.36 -28.45
CA ARG A 260 -13.09 -11.67 -27.05
C ARG A 260 -12.53 -13.08 -26.88
N ILE A 261 -11.64 -13.27 -25.91
CA ILE A 261 -11.25 -14.60 -25.42
C ILE A 261 -12.42 -15.21 -24.63
N ASN A 262 -12.60 -16.53 -24.76
CA ASN A 262 -13.57 -17.27 -23.97
C ASN A 262 -13.01 -17.55 -22.56
N THR A 263 -13.54 -16.87 -21.54
CA THR A 263 -13.19 -17.01 -20.13
C THR A 263 -14.41 -17.40 -19.30
N GLY A 264 -14.21 -18.01 -18.13
CA GLY A 264 -15.33 -18.37 -17.25
C GLY A 264 -16.10 -17.15 -16.73
N THR A 265 -15.38 -16.06 -16.46
CA THR A 265 -15.97 -14.77 -16.13
C THR A 265 -16.16 -13.89 -17.37
N TYR A 266 -17.21 -13.05 -17.35
CA TYR A 266 -17.47 -12.07 -18.38
C TYR A 266 -17.46 -10.65 -17.77
N ILE A 267 -16.43 -9.88 -18.07
CA ILE A 267 -16.19 -8.54 -17.52
C ILE A 267 -16.45 -7.48 -18.60
N GLU A 268 -17.35 -6.55 -18.31
CA GLU A 268 -17.64 -5.37 -19.11
C GLU A 268 -17.26 -4.10 -18.35
N TYR A 269 -16.90 -3.06 -19.09
CA TYR A 269 -16.66 -1.72 -18.56
C TYR A 269 -17.41 -0.70 -19.41
N PHE A 270 -17.81 0.41 -18.78
CA PHE A 270 -18.58 1.48 -19.43
C PHE A 270 -17.93 2.83 -19.10
N THR A 271 -17.68 3.66 -20.10
CA THR A 271 -17.23 5.05 -19.86
C THR A 271 -18.39 5.89 -19.31
N ASN A 272 -18.09 6.95 -18.56
CA ASN A 272 -19.15 7.83 -18.05
C ASN A 272 -20.00 8.45 -19.17
N SER A 273 -19.42 8.72 -20.34
CA SER A 273 -20.13 9.14 -21.55
C SER A 273 -21.12 8.07 -22.06
N ALA A 274 -20.70 6.79 -22.10
CA ALA A 274 -21.58 5.70 -22.51
C ALA A 274 -22.78 5.51 -21.56
N LEU A 275 -22.55 5.63 -20.25
CA LEU A 275 -23.60 5.50 -19.23
C LEU A 275 -24.70 6.57 -19.31
N ASN A 276 -24.41 7.75 -19.89
CA ASN A 276 -25.44 8.76 -20.18
C ASN A 276 -26.50 8.28 -21.18
N SER A 277 -26.20 7.23 -21.98
CA SER A 277 -27.15 6.63 -22.93
C SER A 277 -28.04 5.54 -22.31
N ASN A 278 -27.89 5.25 -21.00
CA ASN A 278 -28.62 4.21 -20.28
C ASN A 278 -28.54 2.82 -20.97
N PRO A 279 -27.35 2.18 -20.99
CA PRO A 279 -27.17 0.88 -21.65
C PRO A 279 -28.15 -0.19 -21.12
N PRO A 280 -28.72 -1.06 -21.97
CA PRO A 280 -29.73 -2.04 -21.55
C PRO A 280 -29.24 -2.99 -20.44
N GLY A 281 -30.09 -3.20 -19.42
CA GLY A 281 -29.80 -4.09 -18.30
C GLY A 281 -28.61 -3.66 -17.42
N PHE A 282 -28.23 -2.39 -17.47
CA PHE A 282 -27.22 -1.83 -16.57
C PHE A 282 -27.90 -1.20 -15.35
N LEU A 283 -27.44 -1.57 -14.15
CA LEU A 283 -27.86 -0.95 -12.91
C LEU A 283 -26.86 0.14 -12.49
N ASP A 284 -27.38 1.35 -12.28
CA ASP A 284 -26.62 2.52 -11.87
C ASP A 284 -26.66 2.68 -10.34
N PHE A 285 -25.76 3.48 -9.76
CA PHE A 285 -25.77 3.73 -8.31
C PHE A 285 -26.79 4.80 -7.91
N ARG A 286 -27.34 5.51 -8.91
CA ARG A 286 -28.25 6.63 -8.71
C ARG A 286 -29.39 6.65 -9.74
N ILE A 287 -30.61 6.79 -9.24
CA ILE A 287 -31.76 7.24 -10.03
C ILE A 287 -31.54 8.73 -10.30
N THR A 288 -31.47 9.14 -11.58
CA THR A 288 -31.26 10.54 -11.97
C THR A 288 -32.30 10.96 -13.01
N THR A 289 -33.00 12.06 -12.76
CA THR A 289 -33.79 12.76 -13.78
C THR A 289 -32.86 13.67 -14.59
N GLY A 290 -32.47 13.22 -15.78
CA GLY A 290 -31.56 13.96 -16.67
C GLY A 290 -30.21 13.24 -16.88
N VAL A 291 -29.10 14.00 -16.85
CA VAL A 291 -27.76 13.49 -17.19
C VAL A 291 -27.23 12.56 -16.09
N ARG A 292 -27.17 11.25 -16.36
CA ARG A 292 -26.69 10.22 -15.41
C ARG A 292 -25.25 10.43 -14.96
N ARG A 293 -24.37 11.01 -15.78
CA ARG A 293 -22.94 11.30 -15.50
C ARG A 293 -22.54 12.70 -16.02
N PRO A 294 -22.72 13.77 -15.23
CA PRO A 294 -22.34 15.13 -15.61
C PRO A 294 -20.82 15.33 -15.53
N VAL A 295 -20.28 16.08 -16.48
CA VAL A 295 -18.82 16.32 -16.65
C VAL A 295 -18.18 17.06 -15.47
N SER A 296 -18.99 17.76 -14.67
CA SER A 296 -18.56 18.40 -13.43
C SER A 296 -18.16 17.40 -12.33
N GLU A 297 -18.76 16.21 -12.32
CA GLU A 297 -18.49 15.17 -11.32
C GLU A 297 -17.64 14.02 -11.88
N PHE A 298 -17.80 13.68 -13.16
CA PHE A 298 -17.21 12.47 -13.77
C PHE A 298 -16.37 12.82 -15.00
N ASP A 299 -15.26 12.11 -15.22
CA ASP A 299 -14.50 12.23 -16.47
C ASP A 299 -15.27 11.50 -17.61
N PRO A 300 -15.67 12.16 -18.71
CA PRO A 300 -16.50 11.55 -19.74
C PRO A 300 -15.89 10.30 -20.38
N GLU A 301 -14.56 10.31 -20.55
CA GLU A 301 -13.80 9.21 -21.16
C GLU A 301 -13.39 8.17 -20.12
N GLY A 302 -13.24 8.57 -18.85
CA GLY A 302 -12.88 7.65 -17.77
C GLY A 302 -13.93 6.56 -17.54
N ILE A 303 -13.49 5.43 -16.98
CA ILE A 303 -14.37 4.30 -16.70
C ILE A 303 -15.35 4.69 -15.59
N GLY A 304 -16.64 4.67 -15.93
CA GLY A 304 -17.73 5.02 -15.03
C GLY A 304 -18.29 3.84 -14.25
N ALA A 305 -18.17 2.62 -14.78
CA ALA A 305 -18.64 1.40 -14.14
C ALA A 305 -18.01 0.13 -14.72
N PHE A 306 -18.02 -0.94 -13.93
CA PHE A 306 -17.82 -2.32 -14.39
C PHE A 306 -19.05 -3.19 -14.10
N ARG A 307 -19.28 -4.19 -14.96
CA ARG A 307 -20.25 -5.26 -14.74
C ARG A 307 -19.52 -6.60 -14.90
N ILE A 308 -19.56 -7.45 -13.89
CA ILE A 308 -18.89 -8.76 -13.90
C ILE A 308 -19.94 -9.84 -13.74
N THR A 309 -20.06 -10.71 -14.74
CA THR A 309 -20.87 -11.92 -14.67
C THR A 309 -19.99 -13.13 -14.39
N THR A 310 -20.31 -13.87 -13.33
CA THR A 310 -19.60 -15.10 -12.91
C THR A 310 -20.21 -16.36 -13.56
N PRO A 311 -19.51 -17.51 -13.57
CA PRO A 311 -19.98 -18.73 -14.23
C PRO A 311 -21.31 -19.30 -13.70
N ASP A 312 -21.69 -18.94 -12.47
CA ASP A 312 -22.95 -19.30 -11.81
C ASP A 312 -24.14 -18.40 -12.22
N GLY A 313 -23.89 -17.37 -13.03
CA GLY A 313 -24.91 -16.43 -13.49
C GLY A 313 -25.17 -15.26 -12.54
N MET A 314 -24.42 -15.11 -11.45
CA MET A 314 -24.46 -13.89 -10.64
C MET A 314 -23.82 -12.72 -11.39
N VAL A 315 -24.34 -11.51 -11.18
CA VAL A 315 -23.86 -10.29 -11.83
C VAL A 315 -23.56 -9.23 -10.77
N TYR A 316 -22.30 -8.81 -10.72
CA TYR A 316 -21.78 -7.78 -9.82
C TYR A 316 -21.72 -6.45 -10.56
N HIS A 317 -22.42 -5.44 -10.04
CA HIS A 317 -22.51 -4.11 -10.63
C HIS A 317 -21.67 -3.13 -9.79
N TYR A 318 -20.52 -2.74 -10.32
CA TYR A 318 -19.61 -1.76 -9.71
C TYR A 318 -19.78 -0.41 -10.39
N SER A 319 -20.86 0.32 -10.04
CA SER A 319 -21.29 1.49 -10.81
C SER A 319 -20.92 2.84 -10.21
N LEU A 320 -20.39 2.89 -8.97
CA LEU A 320 -20.00 4.13 -8.29
C LEU A 320 -18.47 4.33 -8.31
N PRO A 321 -17.92 5.16 -9.23
CA PRO A 321 -16.51 5.51 -9.23
C PRO A 321 -16.20 6.53 -8.14
N VAL A 322 -15.10 6.31 -7.42
CA VAL A 322 -14.52 7.22 -6.42
C VAL A 322 -13.24 7.82 -7.00
N TYR A 323 -13.12 9.15 -6.99
CA TYR A 323 -12.00 9.83 -7.67
C TYR A 323 -10.88 10.30 -6.75
N MET A 324 -9.64 10.12 -7.22
CA MET A 324 -8.58 11.09 -7.01
C MET A 324 -8.86 12.32 -7.87
N LEU A 325 -8.81 13.50 -7.28
CA LEU A 325 -9.10 14.75 -7.96
C LEU A 325 -7.86 15.36 -8.63
N GLU A 326 -8.08 16.48 -9.31
CA GLU A 326 -7.06 17.17 -10.09
C GLU A 326 -5.93 17.74 -9.22
N ASN A 327 -4.71 17.74 -9.76
CA ASN A 327 -3.49 18.25 -9.15
C ASN A 327 -2.92 17.40 -8.01
N GLU A 328 -3.07 16.06 -8.07
CA GLU A 328 -2.15 15.18 -7.34
C GLU A 328 -0.71 15.56 -7.71
N THR A 329 0.10 15.83 -6.69
CA THR A 329 1.44 16.40 -6.85
C THR A 329 2.45 15.55 -6.10
N ILE A 330 3.46 15.06 -6.81
CA ILE A 330 4.65 14.43 -6.25
C ILE A 330 5.78 15.48 -6.28
N THR A 331 6.31 15.80 -5.11
CA THR A 331 7.39 16.79 -4.94
C THR A 331 8.65 16.09 -4.46
N SER A 332 9.74 16.22 -5.21
CA SER A 332 11.07 15.71 -4.85
C SER A 332 12.08 16.87 -4.72
N PHE A 333 12.95 16.78 -3.72
CA PHE A 333 13.94 17.81 -3.39
C PHE A 333 15.22 17.19 -2.82
N ILE A 334 16.33 17.90 -2.93
CA ILE A 334 17.61 17.49 -2.35
C ILE A 334 17.66 17.86 -0.86
N LEU A 335 18.35 17.04 -0.09
CA LEU A 335 18.63 17.23 1.33
C LEU A 335 20.13 17.51 1.53
N ASN A 336 20.45 18.37 2.48
CA ASN A 336 21.83 18.66 2.86
C ASN A 336 22.42 17.57 3.78
N ASN A 337 23.65 17.78 4.26
CA ASN A 337 24.35 16.83 5.14
C ASN A 337 23.71 16.65 6.53
N ALA A 338 22.85 17.57 6.97
CA ALA A 338 22.03 17.43 8.18
C ALA A 338 20.67 16.74 7.90
N PHE A 339 20.42 16.38 6.64
CA PHE A 339 19.13 15.91 6.12
C PHE A 339 17.99 16.94 6.24
N ASP A 340 18.32 18.23 6.39
CA ASP A 340 17.36 19.31 6.19
C ASP A 340 17.21 19.58 4.67
N ILE A 341 16.10 20.18 4.27
CA ILE A 341 15.82 20.50 2.86
C ILE A 341 16.87 21.51 2.36
N ASP A 342 17.58 21.17 1.29
CA ASP A 342 18.57 22.06 0.70
C ASP A 342 17.91 23.00 -0.31
N ASN A 343 17.72 24.23 0.15
CA ASN A 343 17.00 25.29 -0.57
C ASN A 343 17.89 25.99 -1.60
N THR A 344 19.14 25.57 -1.72
CA THR A 344 20.09 25.97 -2.77
C THR A 344 20.16 24.96 -3.91
N GLN A 345 19.47 23.82 -3.80
CA GLN A 345 19.48 22.72 -4.75
C GLN A 345 18.17 22.60 -5.52
N ASP A 346 18.23 21.83 -6.62
CA ASP A 346 17.11 21.66 -7.53
C ASP A 346 15.91 20.96 -6.86
N LYS A 347 14.70 21.42 -7.20
CA LYS A 347 13.42 20.81 -6.80
C LYS A 347 12.65 20.42 -8.06
N LYS A 348 11.99 19.26 -8.01
CA LYS A 348 11.12 18.75 -9.06
C LYS A 348 9.70 18.53 -8.53
N GLU A 349 8.71 19.02 -9.25
CA GLU A 349 7.29 18.71 -9.03
C GLU A 349 6.75 17.98 -10.26
N ILE A 350 6.00 16.90 -10.03
CA ILE A 350 5.22 16.17 -11.05
C ILE A 350 3.76 16.32 -10.64
N ILE A 351 2.97 17.01 -11.47
CA ILE A 351 1.58 17.38 -11.18
C ILE A 351 0.67 16.67 -12.18
N LYS A 352 -0.16 15.75 -11.70
CA LYS A 352 -1.24 15.12 -12.48
C LYS A 352 -2.43 16.07 -12.50
N THR A 353 -2.60 16.82 -13.59
CA THR A 353 -3.62 17.90 -13.65
C THR A 353 -5.04 17.40 -13.93
N SER A 354 -5.26 16.09 -14.06
CA SER A 354 -6.55 15.46 -14.36
C SER A 354 -6.93 14.48 -13.26
N ARG A 355 -8.24 14.41 -12.96
CA ARG A 355 -8.81 13.41 -12.04
C ARG A 355 -8.72 12.00 -12.63
N TYR A 356 -8.78 10.99 -11.78
CA TYR A 356 -8.88 9.58 -12.17
C TYR A 356 -9.60 8.77 -11.09
N ALA A 357 -10.24 7.66 -11.46
CA ALA A 357 -10.90 6.79 -10.49
C ALA A 357 -9.87 5.97 -9.71
N ILE A 358 -10.01 5.92 -8.38
CA ILE A 358 -9.20 5.09 -7.47
C ILE A 358 -9.93 3.84 -6.98
N SER A 359 -11.26 3.81 -7.07
CA SER A 359 -12.02 2.57 -6.99
C SER A 359 -13.41 2.69 -7.60
N TRP A 360 -14.06 1.55 -7.84
CA TRP A 360 -15.49 1.45 -8.15
C TRP A 360 -16.18 0.61 -7.10
N LYS A 361 -17.10 1.20 -6.32
CA LYS A 361 -17.81 0.48 -5.24
C LYS A 361 -18.83 -0.49 -5.80
N LEU A 362 -18.94 -1.69 -5.19
CA LEU A 362 -20.01 -2.65 -5.48
C LEU A 362 -21.35 -2.04 -5.06
N THR A 363 -22.25 -1.85 -6.01
CA THR A 363 -23.54 -1.15 -5.83
C THR A 363 -24.74 -2.08 -5.88
N ALA A 364 -24.65 -3.19 -6.62
CA ALA A 364 -25.64 -4.25 -6.59
C ALA A 364 -25.03 -5.61 -6.93
N VAL A 365 -25.64 -6.69 -6.44
CA VAL A 365 -25.44 -8.06 -6.92
C VAL A 365 -26.80 -8.61 -7.31
N THR A 366 -26.93 -9.16 -8.52
CA THR A 366 -28.20 -9.68 -9.05
C THR A 366 -28.03 -11.09 -9.60
N GLY A 367 -29.02 -11.96 -9.39
CA GLY A 367 -29.04 -13.30 -9.95
C GLY A 367 -29.61 -13.37 -11.36
N ILE A 368 -29.60 -14.58 -11.93
CA ILE A 368 -30.14 -14.88 -13.28
C ILE A 368 -31.65 -14.65 -13.40
N ASP A 369 -32.36 -14.65 -12.28
CA ASP A 369 -33.81 -14.44 -12.17
C ASP A 369 -34.20 -12.97 -11.91
N TYR A 370 -33.22 -12.08 -11.72
CA TYR A 370 -33.48 -10.66 -11.46
C TYR A 370 -34.22 -9.98 -12.62
N THR A 371 -35.19 -9.13 -12.28
CA THR A 371 -35.83 -8.22 -13.23
C THR A 371 -36.13 -6.89 -12.54
N ASP A 372 -35.58 -5.80 -13.11
CA ASP A 372 -35.96 -4.41 -12.85
C ASP A 372 -37.44 -4.23 -13.25
N ALA A 373 -38.33 -4.35 -12.27
CA ALA A 373 -39.77 -4.43 -12.53
C ALA A 373 -40.42 -3.04 -12.50
N ASN A 374 -39.80 -2.07 -11.83
CA ASN A 374 -40.28 -0.69 -11.76
C ASN A 374 -39.64 0.24 -12.83
N ASN A 375 -38.62 -0.25 -13.55
CA ASN A 375 -37.84 0.43 -14.58
C ASN A 375 -37.09 1.68 -14.08
N ASN A 376 -36.58 1.65 -12.84
CA ASN A 376 -35.80 2.75 -12.26
C ASN A 376 -34.28 2.66 -12.60
N GLY A 377 -33.79 1.51 -13.06
CA GLY A 377 -32.39 1.24 -13.37
C GLY A 377 -31.45 1.15 -12.16
N ILE A 378 -31.97 0.76 -10.98
CA ILE A 378 -31.23 0.41 -9.75
C ILE A 378 -31.87 -0.85 -9.13
N ALA A 379 -31.14 -1.59 -8.29
CA ALA A 379 -31.78 -2.67 -7.51
C ALA A 379 -32.50 -2.09 -6.29
N ASP A 380 -33.83 -2.24 -6.19
CA ASP A 380 -34.59 -1.81 -5.00
C ASP A 380 -35.89 -2.60 -4.73
N VAL A 381 -36.66 -2.16 -3.72
CA VAL A 381 -37.87 -2.81 -3.18
C VAL A 381 -39.03 -2.92 -4.20
N GLY A 382 -38.90 -2.37 -5.42
CA GLY A 382 -39.85 -2.66 -6.50
C GLY A 382 -39.52 -3.88 -7.37
N ASP A 383 -38.35 -4.49 -7.21
CA ASP A 383 -37.82 -5.50 -8.13
C ASP A 383 -38.09 -6.95 -7.73
N THR A 384 -37.93 -7.84 -8.71
CA THR A 384 -38.19 -9.28 -8.58
C THR A 384 -36.94 -10.12 -8.86
N GLY A 385 -36.91 -11.34 -8.31
CA GLY A 385 -35.75 -12.24 -8.36
C GLY A 385 -34.67 -11.91 -7.32
N TYR A 386 -33.52 -12.58 -7.40
CA TYR A 386 -32.40 -12.36 -6.48
C TYR A 386 -31.76 -10.99 -6.70
N TRP A 387 -31.77 -10.13 -5.67
CA TRP A 387 -30.98 -8.92 -5.66
C TRP A 387 -30.50 -8.50 -4.27
N ILE A 388 -29.34 -7.85 -4.24
CA ILE A 388 -28.73 -7.18 -3.10
C ILE A 388 -28.33 -5.78 -3.56
N ALA A 389 -28.73 -4.75 -2.81
CA ALA A 389 -28.39 -3.35 -3.08
C ALA A 389 -27.45 -2.79 -2.00
N TYR A 390 -26.43 -2.04 -2.42
CA TYR A 390 -25.45 -1.40 -1.55
C TYR A 390 -25.53 0.12 -1.70
N SER A 391 -26.00 0.80 -0.65
CA SER A 391 -26.13 2.26 -0.64
C SER A 391 -24.91 2.92 0.01
N TYR A 392 -24.29 3.88 -0.67
CA TYR A 392 -23.17 4.66 -0.16
C TYR A 392 -23.49 6.14 -0.11
N GLY A 393 -22.97 6.82 0.90
CA GLY A 393 -22.95 8.27 0.96
C GLY A 393 -21.57 8.82 0.59
N LYS A 394 -21.53 9.94 -0.15
CA LYS A 394 -20.32 10.76 -0.32
C LYS A 394 -20.11 11.59 0.94
N TRP A 395 -19.04 11.33 1.69
CA TRP A 395 -18.70 12.08 2.91
C TRP A 395 -18.06 13.42 2.61
N THR A 396 -17.10 13.46 1.68
CA THR A 396 -16.42 14.67 1.24
C THR A 396 -15.87 14.48 -0.17
N ASP A 397 -15.75 15.59 -0.90
CA ASP A 397 -15.11 15.72 -2.20
C ASP A 397 -13.83 16.58 -2.14
N ASN A 398 -13.26 16.79 -0.94
CA ASN A 398 -12.07 17.60 -0.72
C ASN A 398 -11.22 17.04 0.43
N PHE A 399 -11.10 15.70 0.53
CA PHE A 399 -10.23 15.09 1.53
C PHE A 399 -8.77 15.25 1.11
N ARG A 400 -8.07 16.18 1.77
CA ARG A 400 -6.65 16.48 1.50
C ARG A 400 -5.76 15.49 2.21
N TRP A 401 -5.14 14.61 1.44
CA TRP A 401 -4.19 13.63 1.94
C TRP A 401 -2.76 14.05 1.61
N LYS A 402 -1.83 13.51 2.40
CA LYS A 402 -0.39 13.73 2.27
C LYS A 402 0.34 12.47 2.70
N ALA A 403 1.35 12.08 1.92
CA ALA A 403 2.16 10.88 2.14
C ALA A 403 3.66 11.23 2.09
N PRO A 404 4.43 11.02 3.18
CA PRO A 404 3.95 10.69 4.52
C PRO A 404 3.21 11.88 5.14
N PHE A 405 2.24 11.64 6.03
CA PHE A 405 1.41 12.71 6.59
C PHE A 405 2.23 13.81 7.27
N PHE A 406 3.32 13.43 7.94
CA PHE A 406 4.30 14.34 8.52
C PHE A 406 5.63 14.24 7.78
N ASN A 407 6.29 15.39 7.59
CA ASN A 407 7.63 15.49 7.00
C ASN A 407 7.69 14.99 5.54
N TYR A 408 8.59 14.07 5.21
CA TYR A 408 8.80 13.52 3.86
C TYR A 408 9.40 12.10 3.92
N TYR A 409 9.26 11.30 2.85
CA TYR A 409 9.97 10.03 2.74
C TYR A 409 11.43 10.29 2.33
N PRO A 410 12.43 9.92 3.14
CA PRO A 410 13.82 10.06 2.77
C PRO A 410 14.20 8.98 1.76
N ASN A 411 14.38 9.36 0.50
CA ASN A 411 14.92 8.49 -0.53
C ASN A 411 16.44 8.34 -0.34
N GLN A 412 16.83 7.49 0.62
CA GLN A 412 18.21 7.10 0.87
C GLN A 412 18.73 6.04 -0.12
N TYR A 413 17.89 5.59 -1.06
CA TYR A 413 18.16 4.45 -1.93
C TYR A 413 19.01 4.76 -3.17
N ASN A 414 19.37 6.03 -3.41
CA ASN A 414 20.35 6.40 -4.44
C ASN A 414 21.80 5.97 -4.09
N LYS A 415 21.99 5.04 -3.13
CA LYS A 415 23.16 4.15 -3.08
C LYS A 415 23.10 3.11 -4.21
N ARG A 416 23.14 3.57 -5.47
CA ARG A 416 23.35 2.69 -6.63
C ARG A 416 24.61 1.85 -6.42
N GLU A 417 24.52 0.56 -6.73
CA GLU A 417 25.70 -0.23 -7.11
C GLU A 417 26.47 0.56 -8.17
N PRO A 418 27.80 0.70 -8.11
CA PRO A 418 28.59 1.25 -9.20
C PRO A 418 28.40 0.40 -10.47
N SER A 419 27.45 0.80 -11.32
CA SER A 419 26.98 -0.01 -12.42
C SER A 419 28.06 -0.13 -13.50
N ASN A 420 28.70 -1.30 -13.53
CA ASN A 420 29.80 -1.70 -14.42
C ASN A 420 31.09 -0.86 -14.28
N TYR A 421 32.13 -1.53 -13.78
CA TYR A 421 33.43 -0.96 -13.45
C TYR A 421 34.25 -0.58 -14.71
N ARG A 422 33.90 0.54 -15.36
CA ARG A 422 34.67 1.13 -16.48
C ARG A 422 35.08 2.57 -16.15
N PRO A 423 36.35 2.83 -15.79
CA PRO A 423 36.89 4.19 -15.80
C PRO A 423 37.27 4.62 -17.24
N PRO A 424 37.28 5.92 -17.59
CA PRO A 424 36.71 7.06 -16.87
C PRO A 424 35.74 7.89 -17.75
N GLN A 425 34.49 8.05 -17.31
CA GLN A 425 33.64 9.21 -17.69
C GLN A 425 32.30 9.25 -16.95
N ILE A 426 31.91 8.17 -16.27
CA ILE A 426 30.86 8.23 -15.25
C ILE A 426 31.40 9.14 -14.14
N LEU A 427 30.95 10.40 -14.17
CA LEU A 427 30.99 11.28 -13.01
C LEU A 427 30.46 10.46 -11.84
N LEU A 428 31.19 10.41 -10.71
CA LEU A 428 30.64 9.99 -9.42
C LEU A 428 29.24 10.61 -9.32
N GLU A 429 28.18 9.81 -9.49
CA GLU A 429 26.80 10.27 -9.39
C GLU A 429 26.66 10.72 -7.94
N THR A 430 26.74 12.04 -7.74
CA THR A 430 26.93 12.62 -6.42
C THR A 430 25.83 12.09 -5.51
N TYR A 431 26.18 11.53 -4.35
CA TYR A 431 25.19 11.14 -3.37
C TYR A 431 24.33 12.35 -3.02
N LYS A 432 23.11 12.37 -3.58
CA LYS A 432 22.07 13.29 -3.19
C LYS A 432 21.13 12.50 -2.31
N ASN A 433 21.15 12.84 -1.02
CA ASN A 433 20.04 12.50 -0.14
C ASN A 433 18.82 13.21 -0.71
N GLU A 434 17.76 12.49 -1.06
CA GLU A 434 16.54 13.08 -1.62
C GLU A 434 15.37 12.90 -0.65
N GLY A 435 14.49 13.88 -0.60
CA GLY A 435 13.20 13.78 0.07
C GLY A 435 12.08 13.77 -0.96
N THR A 436 11.02 13.00 -0.72
CA THR A 436 9.80 13.04 -1.54
C THR A 436 8.55 13.13 -0.68
N VAL A 437 7.60 13.97 -1.12
CA VAL A 437 6.26 14.14 -0.54
C VAL A 437 5.25 14.01 -1.67
N SER A 438 4.18 13.25 -1.45
CA SER A 438 3.01 13.21 -2.33
C SER A 438 1.81 13.83 -1.64
N THR A 439 1.02 14.64 -2.36
CA THR A 439 -0.20 15.27 -1.85
C THR A 439 -1.30 15.23 -2.91
N GLY A 440 -2.55 15.18 -2.47
CA GLY A 440 -3.70 15.26 -3.37
C GLY A 440 -5.02 15.50 -2.65
N GLN A 441 -6.09 15.49 -3.42
CA GLN A 441 -7.48 15.58 -2.94
C GLN A 441 -8.23 14.34 -3.40
N ALA A 442 -8.92 13.66 -2.49
CA ALA A 442 -9.70 12.47 -2.79
C ALA A 442 -11.17 12.66 -2.38
N GLN A 443 -12.05 11.95 -3.08
CA GLN A 443 -13.42 11.73 -2.63
C GLN A 443 -13.45 10.60 -1.61
N ILE A 444 -14.26 10.75 -0.56
CA ILE A 444 -14.45 9.72 0.47
C ILE A 444 -15.91 9.29 0.48
N TYR A 445 -16.14 7.99 0.49
CA TYR A 445 -17.46 7.36 0.53
C TYR A 445 -17.53 6.32 1.64
N TYR A 446 -18.69 6.22 2.29
CA TYR A 446 -18.98 5.19 3.29
C TYR A 446 -20.27 4.45 2.94
N LEU A 447 -20.30 3.16 3.24
CA LEU A 447 -21.51 2.33 3.15
C LEU A 447 -22.55 2.82 4.18
N ASN A 448 -23.77 3.04 3.74
CA ASN A 448 -24.93 3.39 4.55
C ASN A 448 -25.79 2.18 4.87
N SER A 449 -26.07 1.35 3.87
CA SER A 449 -26.87 0.15 4.06
C SER A 449 -26.61 -0.93 3.02
N ILE A 450 -26.85 -2.18 3.43
CA ILE A 450 -27.04 -3.33 2.54
C ILE A 450 -28.51 -3.71 2.64
N GLN A 451 -29.18 -3.85 1.49
CA GLN A 451 -30.61 -4.13 1.41
C GLN A 451 -30.88 -5.36 0.52
N THR A 452 -31.79 -6.20 0.96
CA THR A 452 -32.41 -7.30 0.20
C THR A 452 -33.90 -7.00 0.01
N ALA A 453 -34.63 -7.86 -0.70
CA ALA A 453 -36.07 -7.71 -0.87
C ALA A 453 -36.90 -7.69 0.43
N SER A 454 -36.37 -8.18 1.57
CA SER A 454 -37.09 -8.17 2.86
C SER A 454 -36.43 -7.38 4.00
N HIS A 455 -35.10 -7.22 4.00
CA HIS A 455 -34.35 -6.64 5.11
C HIS A 455 -33.34 -5.58 4.70
N THR A 456 -33.01 -4.69 5.63
CA THR A 456 -31.95 -3.70 5.48
C THR A 456 -31.05 -3.70 6.72
N ALA A 457 -29.75 -3.90 6.51
CA ALA A 457 -28.72 -3.68 7.52
C ALA A 457 -28.15 -2.27 7.37
N PHE A 458 -28.34 -1.43 8.39
CA PHE A 458 -27.81 -0.08 8.46
C PHE A 458 -26.46 -0.04 9.14
N PHE A 459 -25.48 0.57 8.47
CA PHE A 459 -24.17 0.88 9.02
C PHE A 459 -24.23 2.27 9.63
N ILE A 460 -23.95 2.39 10.93
CA ILE A 460 -24.11 3.63 11.70
C ILE A 460 -22.72 4.15 12.06
N LYS A 461 -22.37 5.32 11.51
CA LYS A 461 -21.04 5.92 11.66
C LYS A 461 -21.01 7.05 12.69
N GLU A 462 -19.82 7.34 13.17
CA GLU A 462 -19.50 8.53 13.96
C GLU A 462 -18.11 9.07 13.60
N VAL A 463 -17.81 10.31 14.01
CA VAL A 463 -16.52 10.96 13.72
C VAL A 463 -15.38 10.26 14.46
N ARG A 464 -14.27 9.98 13.76
CA ARG A 464 -13.03 9.48 14.40
C ARG A 464 -12.07 10.60 14.74
N LEU A 465 -11.28 10.39 15.79
CA LEU A 465 -10.32 11.37 16.30
C LEU A 465 -8.97 11.29 15.58
N ASP A 466 -8.62 10.10 15.08
CA ASP A 466 -7.48 9.85 14.20
C ASP A 466 -7.88 9.90 12.71
N ALA A 467 -6.89 9.94 11.82
CA ALA A 467 -7.07 10.01 10.37
C ALA A 467 -7.92 11.19 9.88
N HIS A 468 -7.48 12.42 10.19
CA HIS A 468 -8.01 13.64 9.56
C HIS A 468 -7.13 14.11 8.37
N ALA A 469 -7.69 14.99 7.54
CA ALA A 469 -7.00 15.64 6.42
C ALA A 469 -5.84 16.56 6.88
N GLU A 470 -4.94 16.89 5.95
CA GLU A 470 -3.91 17.93 6.18
C GLU A 470 -4.58 19.29 6.48
N LYS A 471 -4.00 20.04 7.42
CA LYS A 471 -4.47 21.37 7.80
C LYS A 471 -4.25 22.37 6.66
N VAL A 472 -5.25 23.21 6.39
CA VAL A 472 -5.21 24.22 5.30
C VAL A 472 -5.25 25.64 5.85
N GLY A 473 -4.11 26.33 5.81
CA GLY A 473 -4.01 27.76 6.09
C GLY A 473 -4.25 28.14 7.56
N ALA A 474 -4.50 29.43 7.79
CA ALA A 474 -4.60 30.02 9.13
C ALA A 474 -5.89 29.67 9.88
N ALA A 475 -6.98 29.34 9.18
CA ALA A 475 -8.19 28.80 9.79
C ALA A 475 -8.00 27.29 10.05
N ASN A 476 -8.38 26.81 11.22
CA ASN A 476 -8.21 25.40 11.62
C ASN A 476 -9.21 24.45 10.91
N SER A 477 -9.29 24.49 9.58
CA SER A 477 -10.24 23.69 8.82
C SER A 477 -9.73 22.26 8.60
N ILE A 478 -9.79 21.45 9.65
CA ILE A 478 -9.37 20.04 9.63
C ILE A 478 -10.59 19.15 9.35
N THR A 479 -10.62 18.46 8.22
CA THR A 479 -11.72 17.56 7.83
C THR A 479 -11.45 16.14 8.37
N PRO A 480 -12.32 15.59 9.25
CA PRO A 480 -12.12 14.25 9.81
C PRO A 480 -12.65 13.16 8.88
N LEU A 481 -12.23 11.92 9.12
CA LEU A 481 -12.88 10.73 8.59
C LEU A 481 -13.95 10.22 9.58
N LEU A 482 -14.60 9.10 9.24
CA LEU A 482 -15.57 8.41 10.09
C LEU A 482 -15.11 7.00 10.48
N ARG A 483 -15.63 6.51 11.61
CA ARG A 483 -15.57 5.11 12.04
C ARG A 483 -16.96 4.48 12.10
N LEU A 484 -17.03 3.16 11.96
CA LEU A 484 -18.23 2.38 12.23
C LEU A 484 -18.45 2.29 13.74
N SER A 485 -19.69 2.53 14.17
CA SER A 485 -20.12 2.43 15.57
C SER A 485 -21.01 1.20 15.78
N LYS A 486 -21.95 0.98 14.85
CA LYS A 486 -23.00 -0.04 14.96
C LYS A 486 -23.43 -0.56 13.60
N ILE A 487 -23.92 -1.80 13.56
CA ILE A 487 -24.69 -2.35 12.45
C ILE A 487 -26.05 -2.75 13.01
N VAL A 488 -27.15 -2.35 12.37
CA VAL A 488 -28.51 -2.62 12.85
C VAL A 488 -29.38 -3.18 11.71
N LEU A 489 -29.86 -4.40 11.89
CA LEU A 489 -30.75 -5.11 10.95
C LEU A 489 -32.21 -4.86 11.31
N VAL A 490 -32.98 -4.41 10.32
CA VAL A 490 -34.44 -4.23 10.39
C VAL A 490 -35.12 -4.78 9.14
N ARG A 491 -36.45 -4.93 9.20
CA ARG A 491 -37.27 -5.18 8.00
C ARG A 491 -37.35 -3.92 7.14
N ASN A 492 -37.66 -4.08 5.86
CA ASN A 492 -37.81 -2.96 4.94
C ASN A 492 -38.92 -1.96 5.35
N ASP A 493 -39.98 -2.41 6.04
CA ASP A 493 -41.03 -1.54 6.58
C ASP A 493 -40.50 -0.52 7.62
N ASP A 494 -39.48 -0.90 8.37
CA ASP A 494 -38.93 -0.18 9.52
C ASP A 494 -37.79 0.80 9.12
N ILE A 495 -37.43 0.88 7.83
CA ILE A 495 -36.39 1.78 7.26
C ILE A 495 -36.61 3.26 7.61
N SER A 496 -37.87 3.68 7.73
CA SER A 496 -38.22 5.08 7.98
C SER A 496 -37.68 5.62 9.32
N LEU A 497 -37.45 4.74 10.30
CA LEU A 497 -36.91 5.07 11.62
C LEU A 497 -35.52 5.74 11.56
N PHE A 498 -34.77 5.51 10.49
CA PHE A 498 -33.40 6.00 10.30
C PHE A 498 -33.32 7.33 9.54
N LYS A 499 -34.42 7.81 8.94
CA LYS A 499 -34.45 8.98 8.02
C LYS A 499 -34.84 10.31 8.70
N ASN A 500 -34.41 10.53 9.94
CA ASN A 500 -34.66 11.77 10.67
C ASN A 500 -33.59 12.86 10.39
N ASN A 501 -33.92 14.13 10.67
CA ASN A 501 -33.03 15.28 10.44
C ASN A 501 -32.06 15.59 11.61
N ALA A 502 -31.75 14.61 12.47
CA ALA A 502 -30.80 14.85 13.56
C ALA A 502 -29.38 15.11 13.00
N PRO A 503 -28.63 16.09 13.54
CA PRO A 503 -27.27 16.38 13.07
C PRO A 503 -26.28 15.30 13.53
N LEU A 504 -25.22 15.09 12.74
CA LEU A 504 -24.06 14.31 13.17
C LEU A 504 -23.35 15.08 14.30
N PRO A 505 -23.10 14.48 15.48
CA PRO A 505 -22.28 15.09 16.52
C PRO A 505 -20.90 15.45 15.99
N ALA A 506 -20.52 16.72 16.12
CA ALA A 506 -19.26 17.26 15.63
C ALA A 506 -18.36 17.72 16.79
N ASP A 507 -17.08 17.38 16.70
CA ASP A 507 -16.04 17.96 17.56
C ASP A 507 -15.66 19.35 17.03
N ASN A 508 -15.57 20.35 17.89
CA ASN A 508 -15.31 21.74 17.50
C ASN A 508 -13.88 22.01 17.00
N ARG A 509 -12.98 21.04 17.15
CA ARG A 509 -11.62 21.07 16.58
C ARG A 509 -11.61 20.68 15.10
N PHE A 510 -12.68 20.04 14.62
CA PHE A 510 -12.88 19.68 13.23
C PHE A 510 -13.75 20.70 12.48
N SER A 511 -13.51 20.80 11.18
CA SER A 511 -14.32 21.59 10.26
C SER A 511 -15.18 20.66 9.40
N MET A 512 -16.48 20.79 9.63
CA MET A 512 -17.53 20.12 8.87
C MET A 512 -17.86 20.81 7.54
N ALA A 513 -17.19 21.91 7.19
CA ALA A 513 -17.50 22.73 6.01
C ALA A 513 -17.23 22.00 4.67
N ASN A 514 -16.28 21.06 4.65
CA ASN A 514 -16.01 20.19 3.50
C ASN A 514 -16.76 18.85 3.58
N CYS A 515 -17.64 18.66 4.58
CA CYS A 515 -18.33 17.40 4.83
C CYS A 515 -19.80 17.47 4.41
N ILE A 516 -20.29 16.42 3.76
CA ILE A 516 -21.68 16.29 3.33
C ILE A 516 -22.43 15.36 4.30
N ALA A 517 -22.61 15.80 5.54
CA ALA A 517 -23.22 14.99 6.61
C ALA A 517 -24.62 14.46 6.25
N ALA A 518 -25.39 15.19 5.41
CA ALA A 518 -26.69 14.74 4.91
C ALA A 518 -26.63 13.44 4.08
N ASN A 519 -25.47 13.08 3.51
CA ASN A 519 -25.27 11.81 2.82
C ASN A 519 -24.93 10.66 3.78
N MET A 520 -24.58 10.92 5.04
CA MET A 520 -24.13 9.92 6.02
C MET A 520 -25.27 9.28 6.81
N VAL A 521 -26.51 9.32 6.29
CA VAL A 521 -27.69 8.83 7.00
C VAL A 521 -27.84 7.31 6.80
N PRO A 522 -27.94 6.50 7.87
CA PRO A 522 -27.88 6.89 9.28
C PRO A 522 -26.46 7.02 9.83
N HIS A 523 -26.29 8.01 10.69
CA HIS A 523 -25.15 8.17 11.59
C HIS A 523 -25.61 8.18 13.05
N ILE A 524 -24.66 8.22 14.01
CA ILE A 524 -24.97 8.08 15.44
C ILE A 524 -26.03 9.07 15.94
N GLY A 525 -26.02 10.33 15.45
CA GLY A 525 -27.07 11.31 15.74
C GLY A 525 -28.48 10.87 15.35
N ASN A 526 -28.68 10.21 14.19
CA ASN A 526 -29.98 9.70 13.78
C ASN A 526 -30.44 8.54 14.67
N PHE A 527 -29.50 7.67 15.07
CA PHE A 527 -29.75 6.56 15.96
C PHE A 527 -30.20 7.05 17.34
N THR A 528 -29.43 7.94 17.98
CA THR A 528 -29.75 8.49 19.30
C THR A 528 -31.09 9.23 19.32
N ALA A 529 -31.43 9.98 18.26
CA ALA A 529 -32.69 10.71 18.18
C ALA A 529 -33.95 9.80 18.19
N ASN A 530 -33.84 8.58 17.66
CA ASN A 530 -34.95 7.61 17.54
C ASN A 530 -34.68 6.31 18.31
N GLU A 531 -33.76 6.32 19.30
CA GLU A 531 -33.14 5.12 19.86
C GLU A 531 -34.14 4.07 20.36
N ALA A 532 -35.15 4.49 21.13
CA ALA A 532 -36.14 3.56 21.68
C ALA A 532 -36.95 2.82 20.59
N ALA A 533 -37.32 3.52 19.51
CA ALA A 533 -38.09 2.95 18.41
C ALA A 533 -37.23 2.08 17.47
N ILE A 534 -35.96 2.47 17.26
CA ILE A 534 -35.00 1.64 16.53
C ILE A 534 -34.75 0.35 17.33
N LYS A 535 -34.46 0.47 18.63
CA LYS A 535 -34.21 -0.69 19.50
C LYS A 535 -35.40 -1.63 19.57
N SER A 536 -36.64 -1.16 19.68
CA SER A 536 -37.81 -2.05 19.73
C SER A 536 -38.02 -2.87 18.45
N ASN A 537 -37.71 -2.30 17.27
CA ASN A 537 -37.90 -2.93 15.96
C ASN A 537 -36.63 -3.60 15.38
N THR A 538 -35.51 -3.55 16.12
CA THR A 538 -34.27 -4.23 15.73
C THR A 538 -34.47 -5.75 15.73
N LEU A 539 -34.02 -6.42 14.66
CA LEU A 539 -33.97 -7.89 14.59
C LEU A 539 -32.65 -8.43 15.13
N GLU A 540 -31.55 -7.81 14.71
CA GLU A 540 -30.18 -8.12 15.11
C GLU A 540 -29.37 -6.82 15.08
N ALA A 541 -28.41 -6.66 15.99
CA ALA A 541 -27.48 -5.54 15.96
C ALA A 541 -26.09 -5.93 16.50
N VAL A 542 -25.10 -5.22 16.00
CA VAL A 542 -23.69 -5.32 16.37
C VAL A 542 -23.25 -3.95 16.86
N GLU A 543 -22.67 -3.86 18.06
CA GLU A 543 -21.98 -2.64 18.52
C GLU A 543 -20.47 -2.86 18.54
N LEU A 544 -19.74 -1.92 17.96
CA LEU A 544 -18.28 -1.90 17.91
C LEU A 544 -17.78 -0.88 18.94
N SER A 545 -17.09 -1.36 19.96
CA SER A 545 -16.53 -0.57 21.05
C SER A 545 -15.01 -0.50 20.93
N GLY A 546 -14.48 0.73 20.94
CA GLY A 546 -13.09 1.00 20.68
C GLY A 546 -12.63 2.35 21.22
N ASP A 547 -11.32 2.54 21.24
CA ASP A 547 -10.63 3.76 21.70
C ASP A 547 -9.49 4.13 20.74
N TYR A 548 -8.55 4.97 21.18
CA TYR A 548 -7.33 5.29 20.44
C TYR A 548 -6.08 4.98 21.26
N SER A 549 -6.06 3.80 21.90
CA SER A 549 -5.02 3.42 22.86
C SER A 549 -3.74 2.87 22.23
N LEU A 550 -3.79 2.33 21.00
CA LEU A 550 -2.63 1.80 20.26
C LEU A 550 -1.87 2.88 19.49
N CYS A 551 -0.54 2.76 19.40
CA CYS A 551 0.31 3.64 18.57
C CYS A 551 0.10 5.13 18.91
N ARG A 552 0.19 5.42 20.22
CA ARG A 552 -0.06 6.75 20.82
C ARG A 552 0.82 7.85 20.24
N MET A 553 0.37 9.10 20.36
CA MET A 553 1.06 10.28 19.80
C MET A 553 1.13 10.29 18.26
N LEU A 554 0.08 9.78 17.60
CA LEU A 554 -0.07 9.76 16.14
C LEU A 554 -0.23 11.18 15.55
N TYR A 555 0.44 11.49 14.42
CA TYR A 555 0.40 12.84 13.83
C TYR A 555 -0.98 13.33 13.38
N ASN A 556 -1.82 12.45 12.84
CA ASN A 556 -3.15 12.79 12.33
C ASN A 556 -4.28 12.49 13.33
N ASN A 557 -3.98 12.55 14.63
CA ASN A 557 -4.97 12.49 15.71
C ASN A 557 -5.14 13.88 16.35
N ILE A 558 -6.40 14.34 16.43
CA ILE A 558 -6.80 15.68 16.84
C ILE A 558 -6.56 16.01 18.33
N ASN A 559 -6.23 15.01 19.16
CA ASN A 559 -5.78 15.20 20.55
C ASN A 559 -4.30 15.60 20.65
N ASN A 560 -3.54 15.47 19.55
CA ASN A 560 -2.09 15.68 19.56
C ASN A 560 -1.72 17.03 18.93
N SER A 561 -0.61 17.57 19.40
CA SER A 561 0.00 18.80 18.88
C SER A 561 1.50 18.58 18.77
N PHE A 562 2.05 18.98 17.63
CA PHE A 562 3.46 18.79 17.32
C PHE A 562 4.09 20.14 17.10
N THR A 563 5.06 20.49 17.94
CA THR A 563 5.76 21.76 17.82
C THR A 563 6.85 21.61 16.77
N THR A 564 6.62 22.15 15.57
CA THR A 564 7.60 22.14 14.48
C THR A 564 8.35 23.46 14.39
N GLY A 565 9.67 23.39 14.17
CA GLY A 565 10.45 24.55 13.72
C GLY A 565 9.86 25.17 12.44
N SER A 566 9.71 26.50 12.41
CA SER A 566 8.85 27.21 11.46
C SER A 566 9.09 26.90 9.96
N VAL A 567 7.97 26.72 9.25
CA VAL A 567 7.85 26.41 7.82
C VAL A 567 7.97 27.67 6.96
N PHE A 568 8.31 27.52 5.67
CA PHE A 568 7.58 28.10 4.52
C PHE A 568 8.28 27.72 3.22
N TYR A 569 7.69 26.79 2.45
CA TYR A 569 7.84 26.74 0.99
C TYR A 569 6.45 26.82 0.38
N ASN A 570 6.15 27.95 -0.25
CA ASN A 570 4.94 28.08 -1.03
C ASN A 570 5.13 27.32 -2.36
N THR A 571 4.76 26.03 -2.36
CA THR A 571 4.48 25.29 -3.60
C THR A 571 3.27 25.94 -4.29
N THR A 572 3.09 25.75 -5.60
CA THR A 572 1.92 26.26 -6.35
C THR A 572 0.55 25.95 -5.69
N TYR A 573 0.48 24.91 -4.84
CA TYR A 573 -0.72 24.47 -4.14
C TYR A 573 -0.72 24.67 -2.60
N ASN A 574 0.15 25.53 -2.06
CA ASN A 574 0.26 25.88 -0.63
C ASN A 574 0.48 24.68 0.35
N THR A 575 1.29 23.67 0.00
CA THR A 575 1.60 22.55 0.92
C THR A 575 2.67 22.93 1.96
N GLU A 576 2.45 22.64 3.25
CA GLU A 576 3.45 22.89 4.29
C GLU A 576 4.51 21.78 4.32
N ILE A 577 5.69 22.06 3.75
CA ILE A 577 6.87 21.17 3.84
C ILE A 577 7.84 21.72 4.89
N TYR A 578 8.01 21.00 6.00
CA TYR A 578 8.83 21.41 7.14
C TYR A 578 10.30 21.56 6.74
N ARG A 579 10.90 22.71 7.06
CA ARG A 579 12.28 23.06 6.65
C ARG A 579 13.34 22.26 7.37
N LYS A 580 13.06 21.88 8.61
CA LYS A 580 13.91 21.02 9.42
C LYS A 580 13.32 19.63 9.53
N PHE A 581 14.19 18.63 9.42
CA PHE A 581 13.89 17.26 9.76
C PHE A 581 13.79 17.16 11.29
N ASP A 582 12.59 17.38 11.83
CA ASP A 582 12.38 17.51 13.28
C ASP A 582 12.32 16.14 13.97
N GLU A 583 13.51 15.59 14.24
CA GLU A 583 13.75 14.24 14.77
C GLU A 583 13.10 13.95 16.13
N GLY A 584 12.79 15.00 16.88
CA GLY A 584 12.27 14.93 18.24
C GLY A 584 11.24 16.01 18.54
N ALA A 585 10.49 16.46 17.52
CA ALA A 585 9.43 17.46 17.65
C ALA A 585 8.59 17.15 18.90
N PRO A 586 8.58 18.01 19.94
CA PRO A 586 7.96 17.66 21.20
C PRO A 586 6.45 17.55 20.99
N SER A 587 6.02 16.30 20.93
CA SER A 587 4.63 15.89 20.79
C SER A 587 3.96 16.06 22.14
N THR A 588 3.02 16.99 22.22
CA THR A 588 2.13 17.14 23.37
C THR A 588 0.77 16.57 23.00
N THR A 589 0.04 16.08 24.00
CA THR A 589 -1.31 15.56 23.81
C THR A 589 -2.20 16.06 24.93
N THR A 590 -3.42 16.45 24.59
CA THR A 590 -4.43 16.83 25.58
C THR A 590 -5.07 15.61 26.25
N ASP A 591 -4.98 14.45 25.61
CA ASP A 591 -5.51 13.18 26.10
C ASP A 591 -4.65 12.02 25.59
N LEU A 592 -3.74 11.53 26.45
CA LEU A 592 -2.84 10.43 26.11
C LEU A 592 -3.58 9.11 25.85
N ALA A 593 -4.72 8.88 26.50
CA ALA A 593 -5.49 7.65 26.33
C ALA A 593 -6.16 7.59 24.95
N ASN A 594 -6.51 8.74 24.39
CA ASN A 594 -7.11 8.87 23.06
C ASN A 594 -6.14 9.46 22.01
N SER A 595 -4.82 9.31 22.20
CA SER A 595 -3.78 9.93 21.36
C SER A 595 -3.28 9.07 20.18
N GLY A 596 -3.78 7.84 20.02
CA GLY A 596 -3.26 6.87 19.06
C GLY A 596 -4.11 6.65 17.81
N LYS A 597 -4.03 5.44 17.26
CA LYS A 597 -4.83 4.90 16.15
C LYS A 597 -6.10 4.24 16.67
N LEU A 598 -7.19 4.30 15.91
CA LEU A 598 -8.46 3.65 16.25
C LEU A 598 -8.25 2.16 16.54
N THR A 599 -8.67 1.72 17.73
CA THR A 599 -8.45 0.37 18.24
C THR A 599 -9.80 -0.27 18.55
N LEU A 600 -10.10 -1.43 17.94
CA LEU A 600 -11.32 -2.20 18.26
C LEU A 600 -11.05 -3.12 19.46
N ASN A 601 -11.67 -2.84 20.59
CA ASN A 601 -11.46 -3.59 21.84
C ASN A 601 -12.57 -4.62 22.11
N GLU A 602 -13.78 -4.38 21.62
CA GLU A 602 -14.96 -5.16 21.99
C GLU A 602 -16.04 -5.15 20.89
N ILE A 603 -16.66 -6.30 20.64
CA ILE A 603 -17.89 -6.43 19.86
C ILE A 603 -19.01 -7.02 20.72
N LYS A 604 -20.15 -6.33 20.76
CA LYS A 604 -21.39 -6.81 21.39
C LYS A 604 -22.40 -7.24 20.34
N LEU A 605 -23.01 -8.41 20.54
CA LEU A 605 -24.09 -8.93 19.70
C LEU A 605 -25.43 -8.80 20.41
N PHE A 606 -26.43 -8.35 19.66
CA PHE A 606 -27.80 -8.14 20.13
C PHE A 606 -28.77 -8.80 19.15
N GLY A 607 -29.83 -9.42 19.68
CA GLY A 607 -30.91 -10.00 18.90
C GLY A 607 -32.18 -9.15 18.99
N LEU A 608 -33.33 -9.84 18.86
CA LEU A 608 -34.66 -9.22 18.81
C LEU A 608 -34.88 -8.17 19.91
N SER A 609 -35.34 -7.00 19.47
CA SER A 609 -35.56 -5.81 20.29
C SER A 609 -34.31 -5.32 21.04
N TYR A 610 -33.13 -5.45 20.42
CA TYR A 610 -31.83 -4.99 20.93
C TYR A 610 -31.44 -5.59 22.29
N LYS A 611 -31.74 -6.88 22.50
CA LYS A 611 -31.37 -7.62 23.71
C LYS A 611 -30.02 -8.32 23.50
N PRO A 612 -29.05 -8.20 24.42
CA PRO A 612 -27.78 -8.95 24.33
C PRO A 612 -28.04 -10.44 24.16
N THR A 613 -27.44 -11.05 23.12
CA THR A 613 -27.60 -12.49 22.84
C THR A 613 -26.51 -13.34 23.49
N ALA A 614 -25.33 -12.77 23.70
CA ALA A 614 -24.20 -13.41 24.36
C ALA A 614 -23.33 -12.34 25.06
N PRO A 615 -22.37 -12.74 25.91
CA PRO A 615 -21.27 -11.86 26.33
C PRO A 615 -20.49 -11.32 25.13
N SER A 616 -19.71 -10.26 25.35
CA SER A 616 -18.96 -9.63 24.27
C SER A 616 -17.80 -10.49 23.76
N HIS A 617 -17.45 -10.34 22.48
CA HIS A 617 -16.10 -10.69 22.00
C HIS A 617 -15.14 -9.58 22.46
N LEU A 618 -13.98 -9.93 23.01
CA LEU A 618 -12.97 -8.98 23.49
C LEU A 618 -11.64 -9.19 22.78
N PHE A 619 -10.92 -8.09 22.52
CA PHE A 619 -9.64 -8.05 21.83
C PHE A 619 -8.60 -7.29 22.66
N ASP A 620 -7.45 -7.92 22.89
CA ASP A 620 -6.33 -7.38 23.66
C ASP A 620 -5.05 -7.42 22.81
N TYR A 621 -4.33 -6.31 22.80
CA TYR A 621 -3.17 -6.02 21.96
C TYR A 621 -1.93 -5.68 22.81
N ALA A 622 -1.98 -6.00 24.11
CA ALA A 622 -1.06 -5.53 25.15
C ALA A 622 -0.96 -3.99 25.19
N GLN A 623 -2.11 -3.29 25.16
CA GLN A 623 -2.19 -1.82 25.11
C GLN A 623 -1.48 -1.11 26.28
N THR A 624 -1.21 -1.81 27.37
CA THR A 624 -0.51 -1.33 28.58
C THR A 624 1.00 -1.62 28.59
N ASP A 625 1.50 -2.49 27.71
CA ASP A 625 2.92 -2.85 27.63
C ASP A 625 3.64 -1.85 26.70
N PRO A 626 4.59 -1.03 27.20
CA PRO A 626 5.34 -0.07 26.37
C PRO A 626 6.28 -0.72 25.34
N VAL A 627 6.57 -2.02 25.47
CA VAL A 627 7.36 -2.80 24.51
C VAL A 627 6.50 -3.19 23.30
N LYS A 628 5.22 -3.51 23.53
CA LYS A 628 4.27 -3.96 22.49
C LYS A 628 3.34 -2.86 21.97
N ASN A 629 3.14 -1.81 22.75
CA ASN A 629 2.42 -0.59 22.35
C ASN A 629 3.34 0.65 22.46
N PRO A 630 4.43 0.74 21.67
CA PRO A 630 5.25 1.93 21.60
C PRO A 630 4.46 3.10 20.97
N ASN A 631 4.86 4.33 21.31
CA ASN A 631 4.32 5.53 20.67
C ASN A 631 4.73 5.58 19.19
N TYR A 632 3.88 6.17 18.37
CA TYR A 632 4.17 6.45 16.96
C TYR A 632 5.43 7.31 16.84
N ASN A 633 6.34 6.93 15.94
CA ASN A 633 7.52 7.71 15.57
C ASN A 633 8.00 7.29 14.17
N PRO A 634 7.90 8.13 13.13
CA PRO A 634 8.12 7.71 11.75
C PRO A 634 9.57 7.28 11.48
N PHE A 635 10.51 7.76 12.30
CA PHE A 635 11.93 7.43 12.20
C PHE A 635 12.24 6.05 12.77
N LYS A 636 11.48 5.61 13.79
CA LYS A 636 11.58 4.25 14.37
C LYS A 636 10.89 3.19 13.51
N SER A 637 11.14 3.21 12.21
CA SER A 637 10.67 2.22 11.24
C SER A 637 11.87 1.50 10.59
N ASP A 638 11.79 0.17 10.48
CA ASP A 638 12.77 -0.63 9.75
C ASP A 638 12.58 -0.50 8.22
N TYR A 639 13.29 -1.30 7.41
CA TYR A 639 13.18 -1.24 5.95
C TYR A 639 11.84 -1.75 5.39
N TRP A 640 11.08 -2.51 6.19
CA TRP A 640 9.77 -3.07 5.83
C TRP A 640 8.61 -2.27 6.46
N GLY A 641 8.92 -1.30 7.32
CA GLY A 641 7.97 -0.39 7.97
C GLY A 641 7.55 -0.79 9.38
N TYR A 642 8.13 -1.85 9.95
CA TYR A 642 7.85 -2.32 11.31
C TYR A 642 8.59 -1.48 12.36
N TYR A 643 8.11 -1.50 13.60
CA TYR A 643 8.69 -0.68 14.66
C TYR A 643 10.11 -1.12 15.05
N LYS A 644 11.04 -0.16 15.04
CA LYS A 644 12.44 -0.36 15.45
C LYS A 644 12.71 0.37 16.77
N SER A 645 12.65 -0.36 17.89
CA SER A 645 12.90 0.18 19.25
C SER A 645 14.30 0.79 19.40
N ASP A 646 15.33 0.13 18.86
CA ASP A 646 16.75 0.48 18.90
C ASP A 646 17.20 1.39 17.75
N PHE A 647 16.29 2.14 17.11
CA PHE A 647 16.67 3.13 16.10
C PHE A 647 17.47 4.28 16.72
N ASP A 648 18.63 4.59 16.14
CA ASP A 648 19.51 5.71 16.50
C ASP A 648 19.53 6.75 15.38
N PHE A 649 19.29 8.01 15.75
CA PHE A 649 19.21 9.15 14.83
C PHE A 649 20.54 9.51 14.14
N ASN A 650 21.69 9.16 14.74
CA ASN A 650 23.02 9.40 14.20
C ASN A 650 23.40 8.37 13.12
N PHE A 651 22.91 7.14 13.23
CA PHE A 651 23.19 6.04 12.29
C PHE A 651 22.09 5.89 11.23
N ARG A 652 20.84 6.17 11.63
CA ARG A 652 19.60 5.99 10.86
C ARG A 652 19.47 4.57 10.29
N GLY A 653 19.93 3.59 11.06
CA GLY A 653 19.86 2.18 10.73
C GLY A 653 18.44 1.65 10.66
N ARG A 654 18.09 1.01 9.55
CA ARG A 654 16.77 0.41 9.31
C ARG A 654 16.77 -1.11 9.24
N TYR A 655 17.90 -1.77 9.58
CA TYR A 655 17.91 -3.21 9.82
C TYR A 655 17.39 -3.52 11.23
N THR A 656 16.51 -4.52 11.32
CA THR A 656 16.00 -5.03 12.60
C THR A 656 17.06 -5.90 13.28
N THR A 657 17.25 -5.72 14.59
CA THR A 657 18.36 -6.30 15.36
C THR A 657 17.87 -7.31 16.38
N ALA A 658 18.64 -8.36 16.63
CA ALA A 658 18.39 -9.26 17.76
C ALA A 658 18.68 -8.60 19.13
N GLY A 659 19.60 -7.64 19.15
CA GLY A 659 20.16 -7.07 20.37
C GLY A 659 21.04 -8.05 21.13
N ASN A 660 21.23 -7.78 22.42
CA ASN A 660 21.95 -8.63 23.36
C ASN A 660 21.37 -8.47 24.79
N ALA A 661 21.87 -9.24 25.76
CA ALA A 661 21.38 -9.23 27.14
C ALA A 661 21.48 -7.87 27.86
N SER A 662 22.30 -6.93 27.37
CA SER A 662 22.45 -5.57 27.92
C SER A 662 21.72 -4.49 27.11
N ALA A 663 21.24 -4.82 25.91
CA ALA A 663 20.50 -3.94 25.02
C ALA A 663 19.54 -4.76 24.13
N PRO A 664 18.26 -4.93 24.52
CA PRO A 664 17.26 -5.64 23.72
C PRO A 664 17.10 -5.00 22.34
N GLY A 665 17.06 -5.82 21.30
CA GLY A 665 16.93 -5.36 19.91
C GLY A 665 15.48 -5.34 19.43
N SER A 666 15.27 -4.69 18.29
CA SER A 666 13.95 -4.54 17.65
C SER A 666 13.24 -5.85 17.30
N LYS A 667 13.97 -6.99 17.25
CA LYS A 667 13.38 -8.33 17.06
C LYS A 667 12.19 -8.59 18.00
N GLN A 668 12.23 -8.07 19.23
CA GLN A 668 11.16 -8.28 20.23
C GLN A 668 9.93 -7.37 20.03
N ASN A 669 9.98 -6.43 19.09
CA ASN A 669 8.95 -5.42 18.86
C ASN A 669 8.36 -5.44 17.44
N VAL A 670 8.73 -6.42 16.60
CA VAL A 670 8.16 -6.57 15.24
C VAL A 670 6.63 -6.72 15.25
N ASP A 671 6.11 -7.24 16.36
CA ASP A 671 4.71 -7.52 16.62
C ASP A 671 4.01 -6.37 17.37
N ALA A 672 4.60 -5.16 17.36
CA ALA A 672 4.01 -3.97 17.92
C ALA A 672 2.58 -3.74 17.39
N TRP A 673 1.68 -3.34 18.29
CA TRP A 673 0.26 -3.05 18.02
C TRP A 673 -0.56 -4.22 17.45
N SER A 674 0.03 -5.43 17.31
CA SER A 674 -0.68 -6.62 16.82
C SER A 674 -1.44 -7.32 17.95
N MET A 675 -2.61 -7.89 17.66
CA MET A 675 -3.49 -8.54 18.64
C MET A 675 -2.83 -9.75 19.31
N LYS A 676 -2.89 -9.82 20.64
CA LYS A 676 -2.27 -10.86 21.48
C LYS A 676 -3.27 -11.84 22.07
N LYS A 677 -4.53 -11.41 22.24
CA LYS A 677 -5.57 -12.25 22.83
C LYS A 677 -6.95 -11.90 22.31
N ILE A 678 -7.74 -12.95 22.08
CA ILE A 678 -9.18 -12.89 21.82
C ILE A 678 -9.89 -13.63 22.95
N THR A 679 -10.91 -13.01 23.56
CA THR A 679 -11.86 -13.71 24.44
C THR A 679 -13.18 -13.85 23.70
N THR A 680 -13.63 -15.10 23.53
CA THR A 680 -14.92 -15.43 22.91
C THR A 680 -16.09 -15.20 23.87
N PRO A 681 -17.35 -15.06 23.40
CA PRO A 681 -18.53 -14.91 24.25
C PRO A 681 -18.76 -16.04 25.24
N LEU A 682 -18.24 -17.23 24.94
CA LEU A 682 -18.33 -18.41 25.80
C LEU A 682 -17.25 -18.43 26.90
N GLY A 683 -16.31 -17.48 26.89
CA GLY A 683 -15.20 -17.38 27.84
C GLY A 683 -13.90 -18.06 27.38
N GLY A 684 -13.89 -18.75 26.24
CA GLY A 684 -12.68 -19.33 25.67
C GLY A 684 -11.69 -18.26 25.21
N GLU A 685 -10.41 -18.47 25.50
CA GLU A 685 -9.32 -17.54 25.19
C GLU A 685 -8.45 -18.09 24.04
N ILE A 686 -8.21 -17.28 23.02
CA ILE A 686 -7.18 -17.52 22.01
C ILE A 686 -6.01 -16.59 22.33
N LEU A 687 -4.82 -17.14 22.58
CA LEU A 687 -3.59 -16.39 22.87
C LEU A 687 -2.62 -16.54 21.71
N ILE A 688 -2.05 -15.43 21.24
CA ILE A 688 -1.18 -15.37 20.07
C ILE A 688 0.20 -14.83 20.47
N SER A 689 1.24 -15.66 20.27
CA SER A 689 2.65 -15.30 20.38
C SER A 689 3.24 -15.09 18.99
N TYR A 690 4.17 -14.14 18.86
CA TYR A 690 4.77 -13.74 17.59
C TYR A 690 6.29 -13.73 17.67
N GLU A 691 6.94 -14.09 16.56
CA GLU A 691 8.36 -13.93 16.35
C GLU A 691 8.68 -13.14 15.07
N SER A 692 9.94 -12.70 14.94
CA SER A 692 10.44 -12.05 13.73
C SER A 692 10.97 -13.06 12.73
N ASP A 693 10.67 -12.86 11.46
CA ASP A 693 11.33 -13.55 10.37
C ASP A 693 12.84 -13.27 10.31
N GLN A 694 13.56 -14.18 9.65
CA GLN A 694 14.99 -14.09 9.40
C GLN A 694 15.29 -14.44 7.93
N TYR A 695 15.87 -13.51 7.19
CA TYR A 695 16.11 -13.60 5.75
C TYR A 695 17.61 -13.70 5.44
N GLU A 696 18.05 -14.74 4.73
CA GLU A 696 19.43 -14.83 4.23
C GLU A 696 19.65 -14.13 2.89
N LYS A 697 18.63 -14.10 2.03
CA LYS A 697 18.68 -13.54 0.66
C LYS A 697 17.33 -12.97 0.26
N VAL A 698 17.36 -11.99 -0.63
CA VAL A 698 16.17 -11.41 -1.30
C VAL A 698 16.25 -11.74 -2.79
N ASN A 699 15.15 -12.16 -3.39
CA ASN A 699 15.08 -12.39 -4.84
C ASN A 699 14.84 -11.06 -5.57
N TYR A 700 15.65 -10.75 -6.58
CA TYR A 700 15.52 -9.54 -7.40
C TYR A 700 15.48 -9.88 -8.90
N GLY A 701 14.45 -10.64 -9.31
CA GLY A 701 14.02 -10.88 -10.70
C GLY A 701 14.95 -11.74 -11.59
N GLN A 702 16.26 -11.65 -11.41
CA GLN A 702 17.30 -12.35 -12.18
C GLN A 702 18.32 -13.05 -11.26
N GLY A 703 18.09 -13.08 -9.94
CA GLY A 703 18.95 -13.76 -8.99
C GLY A 703 18.65 -13.43 -7.53
N TYR A 704 19.31 -14.15 -6.61
CA TYR A 704 19.28 -13.90 -5.18
C TYR A 704 20.40 -12.94 -4.77
N THR A 705 20.07 -11.80 -4.17
CA THR A 705 21.05 -10.92 -3.51
C THR A 705 21.06 -11.14 -2.00
N TYR A 706 22.23 -11.07 -1.39
CA TYR A 706 22.36 -10.96 0.06
C TYR A 706 22.01 -9.54 0.52
N PRO A 707 21.55 -9.35 1.77
CA PRO A 707 21.47 -8.01 2.37
C PRO A 707 22.88 -7.41 2.45
N LYS A 708 23.14 -6.38 1.63
CA LYS A 708 24.44 -5.71 1.55
C LYS A 708 24.29 -4.19 1.68
N ARG A 709 25.30 -3.54 2.23
CA ARG A 709 25.36 -2.07 2.37
C ARG A 709 26.76 -1.56 2.06
N TYR A 710 26.82 -0.42 1.37
CA TYR A 710 28.06 0.27 1.05
C TYR A 710 28.24 1.49 1.95
N PHE A 711 29.43 1.62 2.52
CA PHE A 711 29.85 2.71 3.41
C PHE A 711 30.93 3.51 2.71
N LEU A 712 30.78 4.84 2.63
CA LEU A 712 31.82 5.70 2.09
C LEU A 712 33.03 5.69 3.05
N ILE A 713 34.21 5.39 2.51
CA ILE A 713 35.47 5.48 3.25
C ILE A 713 35.91 6.94 3.21
N LYS A 714 35.99 7.59 4.37
CA LYS A 714 36.44 8.98 4.53
C LYS A 714 37.96 9.08 4.59
N SER A 715 38.61 8.11 5.22
CA SER A 715 40.06 7.90 5.22
C SER A 715 40.39 6.45 5.60
N GLY A 716 41.62 6.01 5.36
CA GLY A 716 42.07 4.68 5.80
C GLY A 716 43.58 4.58 5.94
N VAL A 717 44.02 3.73 6.86
CA VAL A 717 45.42 3.30 7.03
C VAL A 717 45.50 1.83 6.62
N PHE A 718 46.22 1.58 5.53
CA PHE A 718 46.40 0.26 4.95
C PHE A 718 47.79 -0.27 5.33
N GLY A 719 47.83 -1.26 6.22
CA GLY A 719 49.06 -1.87 6.68
C GLY A 719 49.45 -3.09 5.85
N ASN A 720 50.74 -3.24 5.54
CA ASN A 720 51.25 -4.46 4.94
C ASN A 720 51.44 -5.51 6.06
N ASN A 721 50.74 -6.65 5.98
CA ASN A 721 50.60 -7.65 7.06
C ASN A 721 50.03 -7.11 8.39
N ALA A 722 49.31 -5.99 8.37
CA ALA A 722 48.64 -5.40 9.53
C ALA A 722 47.16 -5.09 9.18
N PRO A 723 46.24 -5.16 10.14
CA PRO A 723 44.81 -4.99 9.86
C PRO A 723 44.51 -3.58 9.36
N TRP A 724 43.60 -3.46 8.40
CA TRP A 724 43.25 -2.17 7.82
C TRP A 724 42.39 -1.37 8.80
N VAL A 725 42.75 -0.12 9.05
CA VAL A 725 41.95 0.80 9.86
C VAL A 725 41.24 1.77 8.92
N LEU A 726 39.91 1.71 8.87
CA LEU A 726 39.10 2.55 7.99
C LEU A 726 38.24 3.50 8.82
N SER A 727 38.25 4.79 8.47
CA SER A 727 37.27 5.76 8.92
C SER A 727 36.14 5.79 7.90
N VAL A 728 34.99 5.27 8.28
CA VAL A 728 33.79 5.19 7.43
C VAL A 728 32.66 6.01 8.01
N ASN A 729 31.61 6.25 7.23
CA ASN A 729 30.35 6.80 7.74
C ASN A 729 29.84 5.99 8.95
N LYS A 730 29.23 6.69 9.91
CA LYS A 730 28.76 6.10 11.17
C LYS A 730 27.64 5.06 11.02
N ASP A 731 26.98 4.98 9.86
CA ASP A 731 25.91 4.02 9.58
C ASP A 731 26.35 2.54 9.53
N ILE A 732 27.65 2.28 9.71
CA ILE A 732 28.21 0.93 9.91
C ILE A 732 27.92 0.34 11.30
N ASP A 733 27.54 1.14 12.29
CA ASP A 733 27.38 0.66 13.67
C ASP A 733 26.26 -0.37 13.84
N ASP A 734 25.20 -0.29 13.02
CA ASP A 734 24.15 -1.33 12.95
C ASP A 734 24.74 -2.71 12.61
N PHE A 735 25.83 -2.75 11.86
CA PHE A 735 26.47 -3.96 11.37
C PHE A 735 27.48 -4.49 12.40
N ILE A 736 28.22 -3.61 13.07
CA ILE A 736 29.21 -3.97 14.10
C ILE A 736 28.52 -4.51 15.36
N THR A 737 27.35 -3.97 15.71
CA THR A 737 26.62 -4.31 16.94
C THR A 737 25.77 -5.58 16.82
N GLN A 738 25.51 -6.07 15.60
CA GLN A 738 24.80 -7.33 15.36
C GLN A 738 25.67 -8.55 15.71
N GLN A 739 25.44 -9.15 16.88
CA GLN A 739 26.09 -10.40 17.25
C GLN A 739 25.56 -11.58 16.41
N GLY A 740 26.48 -12.43 15.95
CA GLY A 740 26.17 -13.71 15.29
C GLY A 740 26.14 -13.70 13.76
N ILE A 741 26.33 -12.55 13.10
CA ILE A 741 26.33 -12.48 11.63
C ILE A 741 27.75 -12.59 11.07
N VAL A 742 27.98 -13.62 10.26
CA VAL A 742 29.25 -13.82 9.55
C VAL A 742 29.23 -12.97 8.28
N TYR A 743 30.01 -11.88 8.28
CA TYR A 743 30.30 -11.10 7.09
C TYR A 743 30.90 -12.02 6.02
N ARG A 744 30.24 -12.14 4.86
CA ARG A 744 30.69 -13.05 3.78
C ARG A 744 31.74 -12.42 2.87
N GLU A 745 31.62 -11.12 2.61
CA GLU A 745 32.41 -10.42 1.59
C GLU A 745 32.68 -8.97 2.03
N ALA A 746 33.89 -8.48 1.76
CA ALA A 746 34.24 -7.08 1.83
C ALA A 746 34.83 -6.60 0.50
N PHE A 747 34.34 -5.48 -0.01
CA PHE A 747 34.84 -4.84 -1.23
C PHE A 747 35.37 -3.45 -0.91
N VAL A 748 36.55 -3.10 -1.42
CA VAL A 748 37.17 -1.77 -1.31
C VAL A 748 37.75 -1.37 -2.68
N PRO A 749 37.08 -0.48 -3.44
CA PRO A 749 37.63 0.13 -4.64
C PRO A 749 38.59 1.26 -4.26
N TYR A 750 39.74 1.35 -4.90
CA TYR A 750 40.69 2.46 -4.74
C TYR A 750 41.04 3.09 -6.09
N GLU A 751 41.18 4.42 -6.12
CA GLU A 751 41.76 5.13 -7.27
C GLU A 751 43.29 5.15 -7.13
N THR A 752 44.01 4.84 -8.20
CA THR A 752 45.48 4.79 -8.24
C THR A 752 46.12 6.18 -8.33
N GLY A 753 46.09 6.92 -7.22
CA GLY A 753 46.64 8.27 -7.07
C GLY A 753 47.89 8.37 -6.19
N PHE A 754 48.77 7.38 -6.17
CA PHE A 754 49.98 7.41 -5.33
C PHE A 754 51.12 8.24 -5.94
N THR A 755 51.51 9.33 -5.25
CA THR A 755 52.78 10.02 -5.49
C THR A 755 53.83 9.55 -4.47
N GLY A 756 54.63 8.57 -4.87
CA GLY A 756 55.68 7.94 -4.07
C GLY A 756 56.05 6.58 -4.67
N ASN A 757 57.29 6.11 -4.46
CA ASN A 757 57.82 4.89 -5.10
C ASN A 757 57.06 3.62 -4.69
N CYS A 758 55.93 3.34 -5.33
CA CYS A 758 55.25 2.05 -5.27
C CYS A 758 55.41 1.36 -6.65
N PRO A 759 56.21 0.27 -6.76
CA PRO A 759 56.55 -0.35 -8.03
C PRO A 759 55.41 -1.22 -8.55
N VAL A 760 54.37 -0.58 -9.10
CA VAL A 760 53.30 -1.28 -9.83
C VAL A 760 53.75 -1.50 -11.27
N TYR A 761 53.70 -2.75 -11.72
CA TYR A 761 54.14 -3.15 -13.06
C TYR A 761 53.39 -2.37 -14.16
N ALA A 762 54.14 -1.65 -15.00
CA ALA A 762 53.60 -0.98 -16.17
C ALA A 762 53.47 -1.94 -17.36
N ALA A 763 52.32 -2.62 -17.48
CA ALA A 763 51.95 -3.35 -18.70
C ALA A 763 50.44 -3.61 -18.83
N GLY A 764 49.79 -2.96 -19.81
CA GLY A 764 48.55 -3.45 -20.42
C GLY A 764 47.23 -3.17 -19.67
N TYR A 765 46.24 -2.71 -20.42
CA TYR A 765 44.84 -2.64 -19.98
C TYR A 765 44.33 -4.02 -19.56
N ASN A 766 44.11 -4.25 -18.26
CA ASN A 766 43.08 -5.09 -17.63
C ASN A 766 43.38 -5.36 -16.14
N HIS A 767 43.73 -4.31 -15.38
CA HIS A 767 43.76 -4.43 -13.92
C HIS A 767 42.37 -4.18 -13.36
N ASN A 768 41.68 -5.29 -13.08
CA ASN A 768 40.47 -5.33 -12.28
C ASN A 768 40.87 -4.91 -10.84
N PRO A 769 40.46 -3.75 -10.31
CA PRO A 769 40.79 -3.36 -8.93
C PRO A 769 39.96 -4.13 -7.89
N SER A 770 39.20 -5.12 -8.34
CA SER A 770 38.40 -6.04 -7.55
C SER A 770 39.27 -7.15 -6.94
N SER A 771 40.04 -6.81 -5.90
CA SER A 771 40.33 -7.82 -4.87
C SER A 771 39.03 -8.09 -4.11
N ILE A 772 38.16 -8.93 -4.67
CA ILE A 772 37.00 -9.47 -3.96
C ILE A 772 37.56 -10.28 -2.80
N LEU A 773 37.45 -9.74 -1.58
CA LEU A 773 37.85 -10.45 -0.38
C LEU A 773 36.75 -11.46 -0.01
N ASN A 774 36.73 -12.58 -0.75
CA ASN A 774 36.00 -13.80 -0.39
C ASN A 774 36.72 -14.49 0.77
N ILE A 775 36.78 -13.85 1.94
CA ILE A 775 37.44 -14.39 3.13
C ILE A 775 36.40 -14.90 4.14
N ALA A 776 36.66 -16.10 4.65
CA ALA A 776 36.08 -16.67 5.87
C ALA A 776 36.08 -15.65 7.04
N PRO A 777 35.15 -15.75 8.02
CA PRO A 777 34.65 -14.66 8.86
C PRO A 777 35.59 -13.46 9.08
N LEU A 778 35.28 -12.36 8.39
CA LEU A 778 35.83 -11.04 8.70
C LEU A 778 35.33 -10.61 10.08
N THR A 779 36.19 -10.04 10.92
CA THR A 779 35.78 -9.42 12.19
C THR A 779 35.99 -7.92 12.11
N LEU A 780 34.91 -7.14 12.30
CA LEU A 780 34.98 -5.70 12.47
C LEU A 780 35.22 -5.39 13.95
N THR A 781 36.36 -4.80 14.29
CA THR A 781 36.60 -4.29 15.64
C THR A 781 36.41 -2.77 15.63
N PRO A 782 35.42 -2.21 16.35
CA PRO A 782 35.29 -0.76 16.47
C PRO A 782 36.47 -0.21 17.29
N LEU A 783 37.06 0.89 16.81
CA LEU A 783 38.14 1.59 17.49
C LEU A 783 37.59 2.88 18.12
N ASN A 784 37.72 4.02 17.42
CA ASN A 784 37.21 5.31 17.84
C ASN A 784 35.91 5.68 17.10
N SER A 785 35.24 6.74 17.55
CA SER A 785 34.12 7.33 16.81
C SER A 785 34.00 8.82 17.03
N THR A 786 33.56 9.52 15.98
CA THR A 786 33.20 10.94 16.04
C THR A 786 31.67 11.10 15.95
N ALA A 787 31.17 12.32 15.74
CA ALA A 787 29.75 12.53 15.41
C ALA A 787 29.38 11.97 14.01
N ALA A 788 30.31 12.00 13.04
CA ALA A 788 30.04 11.69 11.64
C ALA A 788 30.65 10.37 11.13
N THR A 789 31.68 9.85 11.81
CA THR A 789 32.45 8.68 11.38
C THR A 789 32.69 7.67 12.48
N ARG A 790 32.86 6.41 12.07
CA ARG A 790 33.32 5.29 12.90
C ARG A 790 34.67 4.82 12.36
N GLU A 791 35.66 4.70 13.23
CA GLU A 791 36.89 3.99 12.89
C GLU A 791 36.70 2.50 13.19
N ILE A 792 36.96 1.67 12.18
CA ILE A 792 36.89 0.21 12.25
C ILE A 792 38.23 -0.40 11.89
N GLN A 793 38.56 -1.50 12.54
CA GLN A 793 39.67 -2.37 12.17
C GLN A 793 39.11 -3.61 11.46
N LEU A 794 39.56 -3.85 10.23
CA LEU A 794 39.25 -5.04 9.45
C LEU A 794 40.24 -6.16 9.80
N ASN A 795 39.77 -7.18 10.52
CA ASN A 795 40.55 -8.37 10.86
C ASN A 795 40.11 -9.57 10.01
N ALA A 796 41.00 -10.06 9.15
CA ALA A 796 40.81 -11.26 8.35
C ALA A 796 41.43 -12.49 9.04
N LEU A 797 40.68 -13.59 9.17
CA LEU A 797 41.16 -14.83 9.81
C LEU A 797 42.13 -15.67 8.94
N SER A 798 42.43 -15.24 7.72
CA SER A 798 43.47 -15.87 6.88
C SER A 798 44.32 -14.83 6.17
N SER A 799 45.59 -15.16 5.97
CA SER A 799 46.65 -14.32 5.40
C SER A 799 46.50 -14.04 3.88
N ASN A 800 45.28 -14.10 3.35
CA ASN A 800 44.97 -13.92 1.93
C ASN A 800 44.45 -12.50 1.61
N LEU A 801 44.77 -11.52 2.45
CA LEU A 801 44.95 -10.13 2.00
C LEU A 801 46.16 -10.10 1.06
N GLY A 802 45.90 -10.38 -0.22
CA GLY A 802 46.93 -10.79 -1.19
C GLY A 802 48.11 -9.84 -1.32
N SER A 803 49.31 -10.38 -1.05
CA SER A 803 50.63 -9.96 -1.56
C SER A 803 50.87 -8.48 -1.88
N THR A 804 51.62 -7.82 -1.00
CA THR A 804 52.55 -6.72 -1.32
C THR A 804 51.97 -5.44 -1.93
N LEU A 805 51.16 -4.71 -1.15
CA LEU A 805 51.01 -3.26 -1.31
C LEU A 805 51.97 -2.52 -0.35
N ASN A 806 53.23 -2.36 -0.78
CA ASN A 806 54.25 -1.56 -0.09
C ASN A 806 54.08 -0.05 -0.39
N CYS A 807 52.90 0.53 -0.14
CA CYS A 807 52.67 1.96 -0.32
C CYS A 807 52.42 2.67 1.03
N THR A 808 53.46 3.25 1.64
CA THR A 808 53.29 4.22 2.74
C THR A 808 53.12 5.63 2.15
N GLY A 809 51.89 6.14 2.11
CA GLY A 809 51.60 7.46 1.55
C GLY A 809 50.33 8.10 2.12
N THR A 810 50.42 9.38 2.46
CA THR A 810 49.29 10.22 2.91
C THR A 810 48.69 10.92 1.69
N TYR A 811 47.43 10.64 1.35
CA TYR A 811 46.77 11.31 0.23
C TYR A 811 46.32 12.72 0.61
N ALA A 812 46.56 13.69 -0.27
CA ALA A 812 46.10 15.08 -0.13
C ALA A 812 45.08 15.41 -1.23
N PRO A 813 43.79 15.62 -0.90
CA PRO A 813 42.76 15.87 -1.91
C PRO A 813 42.95 17.27 -2.52
N SER A 814 43.40 17.30 -3.77
CA SER A 814 43.68 18.54 -4.52
C SER A 814 42.58 18.92 -5.53
N TYR A 815 41.47 18.17 -5.57
CA TYR A 815 40.30 18.47 -6.40
C TYR A 815 38.99 18.39 -5.60
N ALA A 816 38.24 19.49 -5.62
CA ALA A 816 36.85 19.70 -5.15
C ALA A 816 36.48 19.18 -3.73
N PRO A 817 36.13 20.06 -2.76
CA PRO A 817 35.81 19.64 -1.39
C PRO A 817 34.58 18.72 -1.28
N GLU A 818 33.71 18.72 -2.30
CA GLU A 818 32.44 17.97 -2.32
C GLU A 818 32.56 16.51 -2.79
N LYS A 819 33.74 16.06 -3.26
CA LYS A 819 33.95 14.69 -3.81
C LYS A 819 34.99 13.89 -3.03
N THR A 820 35.00 14.03 -1.70
CA THR A 820 36.08 13.55 -0.83
C THR A 820 35.78 12.21 -0.15
N GLY A 821 36.18 11.11 -0.79
CA GLY A 821 36.17 9.77 -0.21
C GLY A 821 37.19 8.84 -0.88
N TRP A 822 37.76 7.91 -0.12
CA TRP A 822 38.81 6.96 -0.53
C TRP A 822 38.26 5.69 -1.21
N GLY A 823 36.96 5.66 -1.50
CA GLY A 823 36.25 4.48 -2.01
C GLY A 823 35.08 4.07 -1.12
N TYR A 824 34.63 2.82 -1.27
CA TYR A 824 33.50 2.24 -0.55
C TYR A 824 33.90 0.95 0.16
N LEU A 825 33.48 0.77 1.40
CA LEU A 825 33.43 -0.55 2.02
C LEU A 825 32.05 -1.16 1.76
N GLY A 826 31.97 -2.20 0.94
CA GLY A 826 30.77 -3.04 0.86
C GLY A 826 30.80 -4.12 1.95
N LEU A 827 29.70 -4.35 2.67
CA LEU A 827 29.53 -5.46 3.61
C LEU A 827 28.24 -6.23 3.31
N GLY A 828 28.35 -7.57 3.23
CA GLY A 828 27.20 -8.48 3.13
C GLY A 828 26.92 -9.22 4.44
N LEU A 829 25.67 -9.20 4.89
CA LEU A 829 25.18 -9.92 6.08
C LEU A 829 24.78 -11.36 5.72
N SER A 830 25.04 -12.32 6.61
CA SER A 830 24.63 -13.72 6.41
C SER A 830 23.12 -13.93 6.54
N SER A 831 22.48 -13.13 7.40
CA SER A 831 21.03 -13.09 7.59
C SER A 831 20.61 -11.77 8.23
N VAL A 832 19.39 -11.31 8.01
CA VAL A 832 18.79 -10.15 8.71
C VAL A 832 17.46 -10.53 9.34
N TYR A 833 17.19 -9.99 10.53
CA TYR A 833 15.83 -9.97 11.06
C TYR A 833 15.03 -8.83 10.41
N GLY A 834 13.71 -8.95 10.37
CA GLY A 834 12.81 -7.98 9.75
C GLY A 834 11.65 -8.67 9.04
N GLY A 835 11.14 -8.09 7.95
CA GLY A 835 10.08 -8.64 7.09
C GLY A 835 8.67 -8.64 7.67
N GLY A 836 8.54 -8.87 8.98
CA GLY A 836 7.30 -8.76 9.72
C GLY A 836 7.30 -9.55 11.02
N ALA A 837 6.12 -9.66 11.62
CA ALA A 837 5.83 -10.53 12.74
C ALA A 837 5.03 -11.73 12.23
N ARG A 838 5.59 -12.93 12.37
CA ARG A 838 4.85 -14.17 12.12
C ARG A 838 4.38 -14.78 13.43
N VAL A 839 3.34 -15.61 13.35
CA VAL A 839 2.85 -16.42 14.48
C VAL A 839 3.92 -17.44 14.89
N GLU A 840 4.35 -17.36 16.14
CA GLU A 840 5.20 -18.36 16.80
C GLU A 840 4.33 -19.50 17.37
N GLN A 841 3.25 -19.14 18.05
CA GLN A 841 2.34 -20.09 18.70
C GLN A 841 0.94 -19.48 18.86
N ILE A 842 -0.08 -20.31 18.65
CA ILE A 842 -1.46 -20.05 19.09
C ILE A 842 -1.80 -21.04 20.21
N THR A 843 -2.29 -20.55 21.34
CA THR A 843 -2.79 -21.37 22.45
C THR A 843 -4.27 -21.10 22.65
N ILE A 844 -5.10 -22.14 22.63
CA ILE A 844 -6.56 -22.03 22.83
C ILE A 844 -6.90 -22.62 24.18
N LYS A 845 -7.53 -21.83 25.05
CA LYS A 845 -7.99 -22.27 26.38
C LYS A 845 -9.50 -22.37 26.43
N ASP A 846 -9.98 -23.52 26.87
CA ASP A 846 -11.38 -23.77 27.20
C ASP A 846 -11.68 -23.27 28.62
N PRO A 847 -12.77 -22.51 28.87
CA PRO A 847 -13.15 -22.10 30.22
C PRO A 847 -13.40 -23.28 31.17
N ASP A 848 -13.84 -24.43 30.66
CA ASP A 848 -14.21 -25.61 31.45
C ASP A 848 -13.07 -26.62 31.62
N ASN A 849 -11.95 -26.49 30.88
CA ASN A 849 -10.78 -27.37 30.99
C ASN A 849 -9.46 -26.61 30.95
N ASN A 850 -8.64 -26.75 32.01
CA ASN A 850 -7.24 -26.32 32.09
C ASN A 850 -6.28 -27.16 31.20
N LEU A 851 -6.73 -27.58 30.02
CA LEU A 851 -5.91 -28.26 29.01
C LEU A 851 -5.47 -27.22 27.97
N SER A 852 -4.17 -26.90 28.02
CA SER A 852 -3.45 -25.98 27.13
C SER A 852 -3.00 -26.63 25.84
#